data_AF-A0A5E6VIE8-F1
#
_entry.id   AF-A0A5E6VIE8-F1
#
_cell.length_a   1.000
_cell.length_b   1.000
_cell.length_c   1.000
_cell.angle_alpha   90.00
_cell.angle_beta   90.00
_cell.angle_gamma   90.00
#
_symmetry.space_group_name_H-M   'P 1'
#
loop_
_entity.id
_entity.type
_entity.pdbx_description
1 polymer ?
#
loop_
_entity_poly.entity_id
_entity_poly.type
_entity_poly.pdbx_seq_one_letter_code
_entity_poly.pdbx_strand_id
1 'polypeptide(L)'
;MTRAEAPFALRAQRQSLSPRNLARLRIPLGDLIDVLVEDDNGEWVPGDAGVNLALSDDPRGLVVGIALWAGAQAFEEIDVDWGGSLAVSHFLSPAELDAPEGILYLRVPLRRLQDGQAEVSYTVWHLDGNSSESAAIRVLVKRTRPGGRDNDAEEPGHQGLVPAGLADELIDNGIGPIEAAAGVEVSIAAYEHMRVRDRIELDWGGEPLVHVLAAQEVGRDLTLKVDEALILAAGDGEIKMAWKVTDEVLNRSRDADERPWSASTTVEVYASDAQLYPPYVKIRDEYVDEVIDLNELDLDDVTVEVFTDPHHFAEGNWVELFWNGFTVEGERVQHRQQRQVERVPGAVTFMVPNGQAQVLGGGGRVVLYYQVKAGETTPPLHSSQRTTRRIEGEGAGVGLRAPTVLEAQGGHLDPTLAEATIRVAAYPGINIGDVLTVVFSGTRADGGEVYFDNTRNVTSGQIERGEILRGLPGEYIAALDGRRAEVYYLVNGRRSETLGLVIGELQATLQAPTVQEVAEGVLDPAAVGPQGASLKIPLYEGIALGDRVTYLWRGSEADGSTSDQSEITSLSEPLVFDVPKVFVEANLNGSVEVSYSVERDGHPGQVSRVFSFRVGVLALELGAPKVLEAPDATLDPLDAVEGATVEVSYAGMAESDQIILHWRGTAIAGSVELGPFAGDASGTLLIDIEAALVGANIGPADTTVQVSYSVERSGQELAESPVLSLIIRTLTGLSSPTLPQAGNGVLNLPLISGNPNFRAESWDFIKEGQRVWLTVHGTKTNNTSESFRLWTAHVLTETQALTRSIPRDVLQQLKHGSKFTVELKVSFDRDTDERRAVMFPMLELELRNAFTVDSSVARIQAPADFYFLSGEVPVNVPPQAQLIRRATGGMPAYSYSSSTPSIAYVPFVSDGVVYMRDRGESSITIRDRTGAQLSYVVTCSGGVRITTHGANMSWSRAIEIAAEEGWRLPTRAEYSRLWERCGRSGLVGTFWQSSCWTSEAVNSTQAWIFDNRTGQSSVSSKQTANVAAYVR
;
A
#
# COMPACT_ATOMS: atom_id res chain seq x y z
N MET A 1 6.55 -38.98 62.37
CA MET A 1 5.23 -39.45 61.92
C MET A 1 5.02 -38.89 60.53
N THR A 2 4.92 -39.78 59.55
CA THR A 2 4.80 -39.47 58.12
C THR A 2 3.45 -38.80 57.85
N ARG A 3 3.47 -37.79 56.98
CA ARG A 3 2.36 -36.89 56.60
C ARG A 3 1.20 -37.60 55.87
N ALA A 4 1.13 -38.93 55.95
CA ALA A 4 0.20 -39.79 55.23
C ALA A 4 -0.78 -40.56 56.15
N GLU A 5 -0.70 -40.43 57.49
CA GLU A 5 -1.53 -41.22 58.42
C GLU A 5 -2.43 -40.39 59.35
N ALA A 6 -2.42 -39.06 59.23
CA ALA A 6 -3.22 -38.18 60.10
C ALA A 6 -4.75 -38.14 59.85
N PRO A 7 -5.31 -38.35 58.64
CA PRO A 7 -6.76 -38.18 58.44
C PRO A 7 -7.61 -39.34 58.99
N PHE A 8 -7.05 -40.54 59.13
CA PHE A 8 -7.84 -41.74 59.46
C PHE A 8 -8.08 -41.96 60.95
N ALA A 9 -7.34 -41.29 61.85
CA ALA A 9 -7.44 -41.50 63.30
C ALA A 9 -8.54 -40.68 64.00
N LEU A 10 -9.19 -39.74 63.32
CA LEU A 10 -10.18 -38.80 63.91
C LEU A 10 -11.66 -39.16 63.64
N ARG A 11 -11.96 -40.21 62.86
CA ARG A 11 -13.35 -40.66 62.62
C ARG A 11 -14.04 -41.28 63.84
N ALA A 12 -13.32 -41.61 64.91
CA ALA A 12 -13.84 -42.38 66.05
C ALA A 12 -14.45 -41.54 67.20
N GLN A 13 -14.36 -40.20 67.17
CA GLN A 13 -14.96 -39.32 68.18
C GLN A 13 -15.53 -38.05 67.53
N ARG A 14 -16.68 -38.17 66.86
CA ARG A 14 -17.42 -37.04 66.27
C ARG A 14 -18.72 -36.83 67.07
N GLN A 15 -18.88 -35.67 67.71
CA GLN A 15 -20.14 -35.27 68.36
C GLN A 15 -20.72 -34.08 67.60
N SER A 16 -21.95 -34.26 67.07
CA SER A 16 -22.72 -33.19 66.43
C SER A 16 -23.19 -32.20 67.50
N LEU A 17 -22.71 -30.97 67.40
CA LEU A 17 -23.04 -29.86 68.30
C LEU A 17 -23.48 -28.69 67.41
N SER A 18 -24.69 -28.75 66.84
CA SER A 18 -25.13 -27.79 65.82
C SER A 18 -25.07 -26.32 66.28
N PRO A 19 -24.76 -25.43 65.33
CA PRO A 19 -25.77 -24.49 64.85
C PRO A 19 -25.95 -24.55 63.32
N ARG A 20 -27.21 -24.55 62.85
CA ARG A 20 -27.60 -24.47 61.43
C ARG A 20 -27.36 -23.05 60.87
N ASN A 21 -26.12 -22.72 60.55
CA ASN A 21 -25.73 -21.42 59.95
C ASN A 21 -25.15 -21.53 58.54
N LEU A 22 -25.17 -22.72 57.93
CA LEU A 22 -24.73 -22.94 56.56
C LEU A 22 -25.85 -22.61 55.55
N ALA A 23 -25.46 -22.15 54.37
CA ALA A 23 -26.41 -21.95 53.27
C ALA A 23 -27.00 -23.30 52.82
N ARG A 24 -28.13 -23.28 52.11
CA ARG A 24 -28.63 -24.50 51.45
C ARG A 24 -27.72 -24.86 50.28
N LEU A 25 -27.57 -26.15 50.03
CA LEU A 25 -26.96 -26.65 48.81
C LEU A 25 -27.79 -26.18 47.60
N ARG A 26 -27.11 -25.85 46.50
CA ARG A 26 -27.75 -25.49 45.23
C ARG A 26 -27.51 -26.59 44.20
N ILE A 27 -28.48 -26.80 43.32
CA ILE A 27 -28.31 -27.60 42.11
C ILE A 27 -28.42 -26.62 40.94
N PRO A 28 -27.29 -26.13 40.40
CA PRO A 28 -27.31 -25.21 39.26
C PRO A 28 -28.20 -25.75 38.14
N LEU A 29 -29.00 -24.87 37.53
CA LEU A 29 -30.08 -25.18 36.58
C LEU A 29 -31.26 -25.98 37.15
N GLY A 30 -31.03 -26.93 38.05
CA GLY A 30 -32.08 -27.70 38.71
C GLY A 30 -32.95 -26.86 39.64
N ASP A 31 -32.36 -25.84 40.28
CA ASP A 31 -33.07 -24.83 41.09
C ASP A 31 -34.08 -24.01 40.25
N LEU A 32 -34.00 -24.05 38.91
CA LEU A 32 -34.93 -23.37 38.00
C LEU A 32 -36.10 -24.26 37.58
N ILE A 33 -36.11 -25.53 37.98
CA ILE A 33 -37.13 -26.51 37.61
C ILE A 33 -38.07 -26.69 38.80
N ASP A 34 -39.27 -26.12 38.67
CA ASP A 34 -40.33 -26.26 39.67
C ASP A 34 -40.86 -27.70 39.70
N VAL A 35 -40.76 -28.35 40.87
CA VAL A 35 -41.17 -29.75 41.05
C VAL A 35 -42.08 -29.93 42.26
N LEU A 36 -42.87 -31.01 42.26
CA LEU A 36 -43.59 -31.50 43.43
C LEU A 36 -42.94 -32.78 43.97
N VAL A 37 -42.89 -32.88 45.29
CA VAL A 37 -42.42 -34.04 46.06
C VAL A 37 -43.44 -34.38 47.15
N GLU A 38 -43.43 -35.61 47.64
CA GLU A 38 -44.26 -36.02 48.77
C GLU A 38 -43.52 -35.73 50.08
N ASP A 39 -44.22 -35.08 51.02
CA ASP A 39 -43.72 -34.91 52.39
C ASP A 39 -43.87 -36.20 53.23
N ASP A 40 -43.43 -36.15 54.49
CA ASP A 40 -43.51 -37.30 55.42
C ASP A 40 -44.94 -37.82 55.68
N ASN A 41 -45.97 -37.02 55.36
CA ASN A 41 -47.37 -37.39 55.49
C ASN A 41 -47.98 -37.92 54.17
N GLY A 42 -47.20 -37.95 53.09
CA GLY A 42 -47.66 -38.29 51.74
C GLY A 42 -48.43 -37.18 51.04
N GLU A 43 -48.33 -35.93 51.50
CA GLU A 43 -48.92 -34.77 50.82
C GLU A 43 -47.95 -34.19 49.78
N TRP A 44 -48.47 -33.82 48.61
CA TRP A 44 -47.68 -33.18 47.55
C TRP A 44 -47.37 -31.73 47.90
N VAL A 45 -46.08 -31.40 48.01
CA VAL A 45 -45.56 -30.07 48.34
C VAL A 45 -44.49 -29.64 47.33
N PRO A 46 -44.20 -28.33 47.20
CA PRO A 46 -43.10 -27.86 46.36
C PRO A 46 -41.76 -28.47 46.81
N GLY A 47 -41.00 -29.01 45.86
CA GLY A 47 -39.59 -29.35 46.04
C GLY A 47 -38.69 -28.14 45.78
N ASP A 48 -37.42 -28.28 46.13
CA ASP A 48 -36.41 -27.21 45.98
C ASP A 48 -35.70 -27.26 44.62
N ALA A 49 -35.56 -28.43 43.97
CA ALA A 49 -34.90 -28.56 42.68
C ALA A 49 -35.34 -29.81 41.88
N GLY A 50 -35.35 -29.69 40.55
CA GLY A 50 -35.54 -30.81 39.61
C GLY A 50 -34.25 -31.23 38.92
N VAL A 51 -34.03 -32.54 38.76
CA VAL A 51 -32.91 -33.11 38.00
C VAL A 51 -33.48 -33.97 36.88
N ASN A 52 -33.28 -33.51 35.65
CA ASN A 52 -33.77 -34.15 34.44
C ASN A 52 -32.67 -34.95 33.72
N LEU A 53 -33.02 -35.57 32.59
CA LEU A 53 -32.08 -36.29 31.75
C LEU A 53 -30.91 -35.42 31.34
N ALA A 54 -31.15 -34.19 30.86
CA ALA A 54 -30.09 -33.30 30.39
C ALA A 54 -29.08 -32.93 31.49
N LEU A 55 -29.52 -32.75 32.73
CA LEU A 55 -28.65 -32.48 33.89
C LEU A 55 -27.91 -33.73 34.39
N SER A 56 -28.40 -34.92 34.05
CA SER A 56 -27.80 -36.20 34.45
C SER A 56 -27.10 -36.94 33.30
N ASP A 57 -26.95 -36.28 32.14
CA ASP A 57 -26.30 -36.83 30.95
C ASP A 57 -24.77 -36.63 30.99
N ASP A 58 -24.27 -35.68 31.79
CA ASP A 58 -22.84 -35.47 31.96
C ASP A 58 -22.19 -36.67 32.69
N PRO A 59 -21.29 -37.43 32.03
CA PRO A 59 -20.68 -38.63 32.62
C PRO A 59 -19.84 -38.32 33.87
N ARG A 60 -19.41 -37.06 34.07
CA ARG A 60 -18.67 -36.62 35.26
C ARG A 60 -19.56 -36.52 36.50
N GLY A 61 -20.89 -36.49 36.35
CA GLY A 61 -21.86 -36.35 37.43
C GLY A 61 -22.51 -34.97 37.52
N LEU A 62 -23.57 -34.89 38.34
CA LEU A 62 -24.37 -33.69 38.56
C LEU A 62 -23.59 -32.67 39.38
N VAL A 63 -23.51 -31.43 38.89
CA VAL A 63 -22.87 -30.33 39.61
C VAL A 63 -23.77 -29.86 40.75
N VAL A 64 -23.19 -29.65 41.93
CA VAL A 64 -23.83 -29.01 43.10
C VAL A 64 -22.98 -27.83 43.57
N GLY A 65 -23.63 -26.76 43.99
CA GLY A 65 -22.99 -25.54 44.48
C GLY A 65 -23.16 -25.37 45.98
N ILE A 66 -22.06 -25.05 46.67
CA ILE A 66 -22.01 -24.81 48.11
C ILE A 66 -21.40 -23.43 48.35
N ALA A 67 -22.18 -22.50 48.89
CA ALA A 67 -21.64 -21.21 49.31
C ALA A 67 -20.65 -21.39 50.48
N LEU A 68 -19.46 -20.82 50.34
CA LEU A 68 -18.45 -20.82 51.40
C LEU A 68 -18.98 -20.08 52.63
N TRP A 69 -18.76 -20.67 53.79
CA TRP A 69 -19.19 -20.10 55.07
C TRP A 69 -18.20 -19.04 55.57
N ALA A 70 -18.69 -18.16 56.45
CA ALA A 70 -17.84 -17.16 57.07
C ALA A 70 -16.71 -17.83 57.86
N GLY A 71 -15.46 -17.51 57.50
CA GLY A 71 -14.28 -18.06 58.14
C GLY A 71 -13.87 -19.45 57.66
N ALA A 72 -14.34 -19.90 56.49
CA ALA A 72 -13.89 -21.14 55.85
C ALA A 72 -12.35 -21.23 55.80
N GLN A 73 -11.82 -22.42 56.08
CA GLN A 73 -10.38 -22.70 56.14
C GLN A 73 -10.01 -23.87 55.24
N ALA A 74 -8.80 -23.81 54.67
CA ALA A 74 -8.26 -24.93 53.93
C ALA A 74 -8.16 -26.17 54.83
N PHE A 75 -8.37 -27.34 54.21
CA PHE A 75 -8.40 -28.68 54.80
C PHE A 75 -9.63 -29.03 55.65
N GLU A 76 -10.64 -28.16 55.73
CA GLU A 76 -11.97 -28.56 56.24
C GLU A 76 -12.60 -29.61 55.30
N GLU A 77 -13.26 -30.63 55.86
CA GLU A 77 -13.88 -31.73 55.10
C GLU A 77 -15.36 -31.40 54.87
N ILE A 78 -15.85 -31.50 53.63
CA ILE A 78 -17.23 -31.32 53.24
C ILE A 78 -17.77 -32.67 52.78
N ASP A 79 -18.78 -33.16 53.49
CA ASP A 79 -19.51 -34.38 53.15
C ASP A 79 -20.88 -33.99 52.58
N VAL A 80 -21.12 -34.30 51.30
CA VAL A 80 -22.44 -34.15 50.67
C VAL A 80 -23.20 -35.45 50.79
N ASP A 81 -24.37 -35.39 51.43
CA ASP A 81 -25.31 -36.50 51.57
C ASP A 81 -26.40 -36.43 50.49
N TRP A 82 -26.72 -37.57 49.89
CA TRP A 82 -27.78 -37.70 48.89
C TRP A 82 -28.70 -38.87 49.25
N GLY A 83 -29.93 -38.57 49.66
CA GLY A 83 -30.92 -39.58 50.02
C GLY A 83 -30.52 -40.42 51.25
N GLY A 84 -29.85 -39.82 52.24
CA GLY A 84 -29.39 -40.50 53.46
C GLY A 84 -28.10 -41.30 53.28
N SER A 85 -27.35 -41.07 52.20
CA SER A 85 -26.08 -41.72 51.92
C SER A 85 -25.01 -40.72 51.47
N LEU A 86 -23.79 -40.86 52.03
CA LEU A 86 -22.63 -40.07 51.61
C LEU A 86 -22.37 -40.24 50.09
N ALA A 87 -22.55 -39.15 49.36
CA ALA A 87 -22.38 -39.09 47.92
C ALA A 87 -20.98 -38.61 47.54
N VAL A 88 -20.51 -37.53 48.17
CA VAL A 88 -19.21 -36.88 47.92
C VAL A 88 -18.58 -36.53 49.25
N SER A 89 -17.26 -36.69 49.35
CA SER A 89 -16.46 -36.19 50.47
C SER A 89 -15.26 -35.45 49.89
N HIS A 90 -15.10 -34.18 50.28
CA HIS A 90 -14.14 -33.24 49.68
C HIS A 90 -13.36 -32.50 50.76
N PHE A 91 -12.06 -32.31 50.57
CA PHE A 91 -11.25 -31.47 51.46
C PHE A 91 -11.01 -30.12 50.79
N LEU A 92 -11.46 -29.04 51.43
CA LEU A 92 -11.31 -27.70 50.89
C LEU A 92 -9.83 -27.37 50.66
N SER A 93 -9.45 -27.08 49.43
CA SER A 93 -8.08 -26.67 49.10
C SER A 93 -7.87 -25.18 49.40
N PRO A 94 -6.62 -24.72 49.60
CA PRO A 94 -6.34 -23.29 49.73
C PRO A 94 -6.83 -22.45 48.56
N ALA A 95 -6.85 -23.02 47.36
CA ALA A 95 -7.17 -22.30 46.14
C ALA A 95 -8.68 -22.30 45.81
N GLU A 96 -9.50 -23.06 46.54
CA GLU A 96 -10.97 -23.01 46.52
C GLU A 96 -11.53 -21.96 47.50
N LEU A 97 -10.72 -21.46 48.44
CA LEU A 97 -11.11 -20.34 49.31
C LEU A 97 -11.33 -19.04 48.52
N ASP A 98 -10.66 -18.92 47.38
CA ASP A 98 -10.77 -17.81 46.44
C ASP A 98 -11.71 -18.15 45.26
N ALA A 99 -12.60 -19.14 45.41
CA ALA A 99 -13.53 -19.51 44.35
C ALA A 99 -14.39 -18.31 43.92
N PRO A 100 -14.66 -18.15 42.60
CA PRO A 100 -15.56 -17.10 42.10
C PRO A 100 -16.90 -17.10 42.84
N GLU A 101 -17.39 -15.90 43.16
CA GLU A 101 -18.61 -15.67 43.95
C GLU A 101 -18.63 -16.32 45.36
N GLY A 102 -17.50 -16.89 45.81
CA GLY A 102 -17.42 -17.64 47.06
C GLY A 102 -18.23 -18.94 47.04
N ILE A 103 -18.34 -19.60 45.87
CA ILE A 103 -19.10 -20.85 45.70
C ILE A 103 -18.15 -22.00 45.34
N LEU A 104 -18.17 -23.04 46.16
CA LEU A 104 -17.52 -24.32 45.86
C LEU A 104 -18.46 -25.18 45.01
N TYR A 105 -17.98 -25.63 43.86
CA TYR A 105 -18.70 -26.59 43.02
C TYR A 105 -18.14 -27.99 43.21
N LEU A 106 -19.03 -28.98 43.41
CA LEU A 106 -18.70 -30.40 43.54
C LEU A 106 -19.55 -31.22 42.56
N ARG A 107 -19.12 -32.44 42.25
CA ARG A 107 -19.88 -33.37 41.40
C ARG A 107 -20.40 -34.57 42.17
N VAL A 108 -21.71 -34.74 42.14
CA VAL A 108 -22.40 -35.94 42.62
C VAL A 108 -22.36 -37.01 41.51
N PRO A 109 -21.72 -38.18 41.75
CA PRO A 109 -21.61 -39.22 40.73
C PRO A 109 -22.97 -39.73 40.26
N LEU A 110 -23.14 -39.96 38.95
CA LEU A 110 -24.41 -40.40 38.36
C LEU A 110 -25.05 -41.63 39.02
N ARG A 111 -24.23 -42.57 39.53
CA ARG A 111 -24.71 -43.76 40.26
C ARG A 111 -25.49 -43.45 41.54
N ARG A 112 -25.34 -42.23 42.09
CA ARG A 112 -26.09 -41.74 43.27
C ARG A 112 -27.44 -41.13 42.89
N LEU A 113 -27.62 -40.75 41.62
CA LEU A 113 -28.84 -40.14 41.10
C LEU A 113 -29.82 -41.25 40.67
N GLN A 114 -30.61 -41.73 41.63
CA GLN A 114 -31.71 -42.67 41.38
C GLN A 114 -33.00 -41.89 41.14
N ASP A 115 -33.87 -42.42 40.28
CA ASP A 115 -35.17 -41.81 40.01
C ASP A 115 -36.05 -41.77 41.27
N GLY A 116 -36.75 -40.66 41.46
CA GLY A 116 -37.58 -40.40 42.64
C GLY A 116 -37.13 -39.17 43.41
N GLN A 117 -37.70 -39.00 44.60
CA GLN A 117 -37.37 -37.89 45.49
C GLN A 117 -36.18 -38.22 46.39
N ALA A 118 -35.31 -37.23 46.65
CA ALA A 118 -34.17 -37.34 47.54
C ALA A 118 -34.06 -36.09 48.42
N GLU A 119 -33.74 -36.27 49.71
CA GLU A 119 -33.25 -35.17 50.54
C GLU A 119 -31.73 -35.06 50.38
N VAL A 120 -31.25 -33.83 50.18
CA VAL A 120 -29.84 -33.55 49.92
C VAL A 120 -29.36 -32.47 50.89
N SER A 121 -28.26 -32.72 51.59
CA SER A 121 -27.63 -31.78 52.52
C SER A 121 -26.11 -31.90 52.45
N TYR A 122 -25.41 -30.98 53.11
CA TYR A 122 -23.97 -31.12 53.32
C TYR A 122 -23.59 -30.83 54.77
N THR A 123 -22.54 -31.53 55.21
CA THR A 123 -21.91 -31.35 56.52
C THR A 123 -20.48 -30.85 56.31
N VAL A 124 -20.12 -29.79 57.03
CA VAL A 124 -18.75 -29.28 57.12
C VAL A 124 -18.15 -29.76 58.42
N TRP A 125 -17.01 -30.43 58.35
CA TRP A 125 -16.17 -30.80 59.49
C TRP A 125 -15.04 -29.79 59.65
N HIS A 126 -15.12 -29.02 60.73
CA HIS A 126 -14.17 -27.97 61.06
C HIS A 126 -12.88 -28.54 61.65
N LEU A 127 -11.79 -27.78 61.56
CA LEU A 127 -10.47 -28.20 62.05
C LEU A 127 -10.41 -28.39 63.58
N ASP A 128 -11.37 -27.84 64.32
CA ASP A 128 -11.51 -28.00 65.77
C ASP A 128 -12.22 -29.30 66.18
N GLY A 129 -12.68 -30.09 65.20
CA GLY A 129 -13.40 -31.36 65.40
C GLY A 129 -14.91 -31.22 65.50
N ASN A 130 -15.46 -30.01 65.47
CA ASN A 130 -16.90 -29.76 65.41
C ASN A 130 -17.42 -29.85 63.98
N SER A 131 -18.74 -29.98 63.83
CA SER A 131 -19.40 -30.01 62.53
C SER A 131 -20.58 -29.04 62.44
N SER A 132 -20.76 -28.44 61.27
CA SER A 132 -21.95 -27.66 60.91
C SER A 132 -22.68 -28.35 59.77
N GLU A 133 -24.01 -28.34 59.80
CA GLU A 133 -24.85 -29.00 58.79
C GLU A 133 -25.76 -27.96 58.11
N SER A 134 -25.94 -28.10 56.80
CA SER A 134 -26.90 -27.31 56.03
C SER A 134 -28.35 -27.72 56.34
N ALA A 135 -29.31 -26.87 55.97
CA ALA A 135 -30.67 -27.38 55.79
C ALA A 135 -30.68 -28.33 54.59
N ALA A 136 -31.46 -29.41 54.69
CA ALA A 136 -31.71 -30.30 53.57
C ALA A 136 -32.62 -29.61 52.53
N ILE A 137 -32.38 -29.93 51.26
CA ILE A 137 -33.24 -29.58 50.13
C ILE A 137 -33.92 -30.84 49.60
N ARG A 138 -35.12 -30.69 49.05
CA ARG A 138 -35.90 -31.78 48.45
C ARG A 138 -35.76 -31.75 46.94
N VAL A 139 -35.17 -32.79 46.39
CA VAL A 139 -34.84 -32.89 44.98
C VAL A 139 -35.68 -33.96 44.34
N LEU A 140 -36.22 -33.70 43.15
CA LEU A 140 -36.82 -34.71 42.31
C LEU A 140 -35.86 -35.08 41.19
N VAL A 141 -35.48 -36.35 41.09
CA VAL A 141 -34.69 -36.88 39.98
C VAL A 141 -35.58 -37.70 39.05
N LYS A 142 -35.58 -37.39 37.75
CA LYS A 142 -36.09 -38.30 36.71
C LYS A 142 -35.08 -38.43 35.58
N ARG A 143 -34.54 -39.64 35.44
CA ARG A 143 -33.63 -40.09 34.38
C ARG A 143 -34.33 -41.06 33.42
N THR A 144 -35.63 -41.28 33.59
CA THR A 144 -36.49 -41.97 32.65
C THR A 144 -37.34 -40.99 31.85
N ARG A 145 -37.60 -41.31 30.58
CA ARG A 145 -38.49 -40.52 29.71
C ARG A 145 -39.96 -40.84 29.97
N PRO A 146 -40.89 -39.87 29.92
CA PRO A 146 -42.31 -40.18 29.90
C PRO A 146 -42.65 -40.91 28.59
N GLY A 147 -43.26 -42.09 28.69
CA GLY A 147 -43.54 -42.97 27.55
C GLY A 147 -42.43 -43.97 27.21
N GLY A 148 -41.32 -44.00 27.96
CA GLY A 148 -40.23 -44.96 27.72
C GLY A 148 -39.34 -44.60 26.53
N ARG A 149 -38.65 -45.60 25.96
CA ARG A 149 -37.87 -45.47 24.72
C ARG A 149 -38.71 -45.86 23.51
N ASP A 150 -38.36 -45.34 22.35
CA ASP A 150 -38.94 -45.82 21.10
C ASP A 150 -38.39 -47.22 20.80
N ASN A 151 -39.28 -48.18 20.57
CA ASN A 151 -38.90 -49.58 20.41
C ASN A 151 -38.80 -50.01 18.94
N ASP A 152 -39.29 -49.18 18.01
CA ASP A 152 -39.21 -49.42 16.57
C ASP A 152 -39.21 -48.10 15.79
N ALA A 153 -38.02 -47.68 15.34
CA ALA A 153 -37.84 -46.43 14.60
C ALA A 153 -38.36 -46.50 13.15
N GLU A 154 -38.73 -47.67 12.63
CA GLU A 154 -39.27 -47.79 11.27
C GLU A 154 -40.78 -47.49 11.23
N GLU A 155 -41.52 -47.75 12.31
CA GLU A 155 -42.98 -47.54 12.40
C GLU A 155 -43.36 -46.07 12.70
N PRO A 156 -44.34 -45.46 12.02
CA PRO A 156 -44.70 -44.06 12.23
C PRO A 156 -45.08 -43.72 13.68
N GLY A 157 -44.48 -42.66 14.22
CA GLY A 157 -44.71 -42.18 15.59
C GLY A 157 -43.92 -42.95 16.67
N HIS A 158 -43.94 -42.44 17.90
CA HIS A 158 -43.23 -43.00 19.06
C HIS A 158 -43.97 -44.22 19.61
N GLN A 159 -43.38 -45.42 19.51
CA GLN A 159 -44.08 -46.68 19.81
C GLN A 159 -44.36 -46.90 21.30
N GLY A 160 -43.71 -46.16 22.20
CA GLY A 160 -44.04 -46.12 23.63
C GLY A 160 -45.30 -45.30 23.97
N LEU A 161 -45.85 -44.54 23.02
CA LEU A 161 -47.09 -43.77 23.18
C LEU A 161 -48.19 -44.40 22.32
N VAL A 162 -49.16 -45.06 22.96
CA VAL A 162 -50.31 -45.64 22.26
C VAL A 162 -51.07 -44.54 21.51
N PRO A 163 -51.45 -44.74 20.23
CA PRO A 163 -52.21 -43.75 19.46
C PRO A 163 -53.47 -43.30 20.19
N ALA A 164 -53.82 -42.02 20.04
CA ALA A 164 -55.02 -41.46 20.66
C ALA A 164 -56.27 -42.22 20.15
N GLY A 165 -57.07 -42.74 21.08
CA GLY A 165 -58.26 -43.50 20.74
C GLY A 165 -59.48 -42.61 20.52
N LEU A 166 -60.31 -43.00 19.57
CA LEU A 166 -61.61 -42.41 19.28
C LEU A 166 -62.65 -43.53 19.23
N ALA A 167 -63.93 -43.22 19.46
CA ALA A 167 -64.99 -44.21 19.26
C ALA A 167 -65.04 -44.67 17.79
N ASP A 168 -65.10 -45.98 17.54
CA ASP A 168 -65.12 -46.57 16.19
C ASP A 168 -66.22 -45.94 15.31
N GLU A 169 -67.38 -45.63 15.88
CA GLU A 169 -68.49 -44.98 15.18
C GLU A 169 -68.12 -43.60 14.59
N LEU A 170 -67.25 -42.84 15.26
CA LEU A 170 -66.77 -41.54 14.78
C LEU A 170 -65.68 -41.70 13.72
N ILE A 171 -64.85 -42.74 13.82
CA ILE A 171 -63.84 -43.05 12.79
C ILE A 171 -64.53 -43.48 11.49
N ASP A 172 -65.51 -44.37 11.59
CA ASP A 172 -66.20 -44.94 10.43
C ASP A 172 -67.14 -43.95 9.72
N ASN A 173 -67.81 -43.07 10.49
CA ASN A 173 -68.82 -42.17 9.94
C ASN A 173 -68.37 -40.70 9.85
N GLY A 174 -67.25 -40.35 10.48
CA GLY A 174 -66.78 -38.97 10.61
C GLY A 174 -67.55 -38.14 11.64
N ILE A 175 -67.09 -36.91 11.85
CA ILE A 175 -67.62 -35.96 12.83
C ILE A 175 -68.39 -34.87 12.08
N GLY A 176 -69.72 -34.93 12.19
CA GLY A 176 -70.62 -33.91 11.65
C GLY A 176 -70.98 -32.82 12.66
N PRO A 177 -71.88 -31.89 12.29
CA PRO A 177 -72.26 -30.78 13.18
C PRO A 177 -72.89 -31.20 14.51
N ILE A 178 -73.55 -32.37 14.57
CA ILE A 178 -74.20 -32.85 15.79
C ILE A 178 -73.13 -33.37 16.76
N GLU A 179 -72.22 -34.20 16.26
CA GLU A 179 -71.11 -34.78 17.03
C GLU A 179 -70.17 -33.65 17.49
N ALA A 180 -69.87 -32.69 16.62
CA ALA A 180 -69.06 -31.52 16.96
C ALA A 180 -69.70 -30.67 18.07
N ALA A 181 -71.01 -30.39 18.00
CA ALA A 181 -71.73 -29.62 19.02
C ALA A 181 -71.79 -30.33 20.39
N ALA A 182 -71.78 -31.67 20.41
CA ALA A 182 -71.67 -32.43 21.65
C ALA A 182 -70.25 -32.41 22.25
N GLY A 183 -69.25 -32.23 21.39
CA GLY A 183 -67.83 -32.45 21.66
C GLY A 183 -67.49 -33.93 21.63
N VAL A 184 -66.22 -34.23 21.38
CA VAL A 184 -65.72 -35.58 21.16
C VAL A 184 -64.76 -35.98 22.28
N GLU A 185 -64.87 -37.23 22.75
CA GLU A 185 -64.00 -37.79 23.77
C GLU A 185 -62.85 -38.56 23.11
N VAL A 186 -61.62 -38.16 23.43
CA VAL A 186 -60.38 -38.80 22.97
C VAL A 186 -59.74 -39.53 24.15
N SER A 187 -59.45 -40.82 24.00
CA SER A 187 -58.81 -41.62 25.04
C SER A 187 -57.29 -41.65 24.87
N ILE A 188 -56.56 -41.40 25.96
CA ILE A 188 -55.11 -41.54 26.04
C ILE A 188 -54.80 -42.67 27.03
N ALA A 189 -54.15 -43.74 26.57
CA ALA A 189 -53.79 -44.85 27.45
C ALA A 189 -52.73 -44.44 28.48
N ALA A 190 -52.75 -45.06 29.66
CA ALA A 190 -51.67 -44.88 30.63
C ALA A 190 -50.31 -45.25 30.02
N TYR A 191 -49.30 -44.39 30.18
CA TYR A 191 -47.98 -44.54 29.59
C TYR A 191 -46.90 -44.81 30.64
N GLU A 192 -45.75 -45.33 30.19
CA GLU A 192 -44.62 -45.63 31.07
C GLU A 192 -44.06 -44.37 31.72
N HIS A 193 -43.67 -44.44 33.00
CA HIS A 193 -43.14 -43.30 33.78
C HIS A 193 -44.07 -42.08 33.93
N MET A 194 -45.37 -42.27 33.71
CA MET A 194 -46.44 -41.29 33.96
C MET A 194 -46.38 -40.76 35.39
N ARG A 195 -46.42 -39.45 35.55
CA ARG A 195 -46.31 -38.78 36.85
C ARG A 195 -47.20 -37.53 36.92
N VAL A 196 -47.47 -37.11 38.15
CA VAL A 196 -48.17 -35.84 38.40
C VAL A 196 -47.45 -34.69 37.69
N ARG A 197 -48.22 -33.74 37.16
CA ARG A 197 -47.76 -32.57 36.40
C ARG A 197 -47.07 -32.85 35.07
N ASP A 198 -47.07 -34.09 34.59
CA ASP A 198 -46.76 -34.34 33.19
C ASP A 198 -47.78 -33.59 32.31
N ARG A 199 -47.27 -32.85 31.34
CA ARG A 199 -48.03 -32.04 30.39
C ARG A 199 -48.21 -32.82 29.10
N ILE A 200 -49.43 -33.30 28.89
CA ILE A 200 -49.88 -33.94 27.66
C ILE A 200 -50.33 -32.86 26.69
N GLU A 201 -49.86 -32.94 25.47
CA GLU A 201 -50.29 -32.09 24.37
C GLU A 201 -50.87 -32.99 23.28
N LEU A 202 -52.19 -33.02 23.18
CA LEU A 202 -52.92 -33.63 22.07
C LEU A 202 -53.02 -32.59 20.97
N ASP A 203 -52.62 -32.95 19.76
CA ASP A 203 -52.93 -32.15 18.59
C ASP A 203 -54.18 -32.68 17.90
N TRP A 204 -55.08 -31.74 17.59
CA TRP A 204 -56.30 -31.96 16.83
C TRP A 204 -56.20 -31.17 15.52
N GLY A 205 -55.60 -31.75 14.48
CA GLY A 205 -55.53 -31.12 13.16
C GLY A 205 -54.83 -29.76 13.13
N GLY A 206 -53.77 -29.60 13.95
CA GLY A 206 -53.05 -28.34 14.15
C GLY A 206 -53.54 -27.47 15.31
N GLU A 207 -54.64 -27.85 15.98
CA GLU A 207 -55.09 -27.16 17.18
C GLU A 207 -54.71 -27.95 18.46
N PRO A 208 -53.86 -27.40 19.33
CA PRO A 208 -53.37 -28.11 20.50
C PRO A 208 -54.37 -28.06 21.65
N LEU A 209 -54.63 -29.22 22.26
CA LEU A 209 -55.28 -29.38 23.55
C LEU A 209 -54.24 -29.82 24.59
N VAL A 210 -54.04 -29.00 25.61
CA VAL A 210 -53.05 -29.25 26.66
C VAL A 210 -53.74 -29.69 27.94
N HIS A 211 -53.30 -30.82 28.49
CA HIS A 211 -53.73 -31.32 29.79
C HIS A 211 -52.53 -31.52 30.71
N VAL A 212 -52.60 -31.03 31.95
CA VAL A 212 -51.55 -31.23 32.97
C VAL A 212 -52.07 -32.22 33.99
N LEU A 213 -51.37 -33.34 34.16
CA LEU A 213 -51.84 -34.43 35.01
C LEU A 213 -52.00 -34.04 36.48
N ALA A 214 -53.15 -34.37 37.05
CA ALA A 214 -53.38 -34.39 38.48
C ALA A 214 -52.87 -35.70 39.11
N ALA A 215 -52.50 -35.69 40.40
CA ALA A 215 -51.97 -36.87 41.10
C ALA A 215 -52.89 -38.10 41.02
N GLN A 216 -54.21 -37.91 41.03
CA GLN A 216 -55.21 -38.97 40.96
C GLN A 216 -55.39 -39.63 39.57
N GLU A 217 -54.82 -39.01 38.53
CA GLU A 217 -54.89 -39.47 37.14
C GLU A 217 -53.68 -40.35 36.77
N VAL A 218 -52.63 -40.34 37.60
CA VAL A 218 -51.41 -41.10 37.36
C VAL A 218 -51.68 -42.61 37.31
N GLY A 219 -51.16 -43.27 36.28
CA GLY A 219 -51.30 -44.72 36.06
C GLY A 219 -52.69 -45.16 35.57
N ARG A 220 -53.51 -44.23 35.06
CA ARG A 220 -54.85 -44.51 34.52
C ARG A 220 -54.98 -43.96 33.11
N ASP A 221 -55.86 -44.56 32.32
CA ASP A 221 -56.28 -44.01 31.03
C ASP A 221 -57.01 -42.69 31.24
N LEU A 222 -56.81 -41.74 30.33
CA LEU A 222 -57.39 -40.41 30.36
C LEU A 222 -58.44 -40.28 29.26
N THR A 223 -59.44 -39.45 29.53
CA THR A 223 -60.41 -39.03 28.53
C THR A 223 -60.32 -37.51 28.40
N LEU A 224 -59.83 -37.04 27.26
CA LEU A 224 -59.74 -35.63 26.93
C LEU A 224 -60.94 -35.23 26.08
N LYS A 225 -61.62 -34.14 26.45
CA LYS A 225 -62.74 -33.62 25.68
C LYS A 225 -62.26 -32.58 24.67
N VAL A 226 -62.42 -32.87 23.39
CA VAL A 226 -62.26 -31.93 22.28
C VAL A 226 -63.62 -31.25 22.08
N ASP A 227 -63.71 -29.97 22.41
CA ASP A 227 -64.98 -29.22 22.31
C ASP A 227 -65.26 -28.72 20.89
N GLU A 228 -66.50 -28.25 20.68
CA GLU A 228 -66.95 -27.74 19.38
C GLU A 228 -66.04 -26.61 18.84
N ALA A 229 -65.54 -25.75 19.72
CA ALA A 229 -64.70 -24.62 19.32
C ALA A 229 -63.36 -25.09 18.74
N LEU A 230 -62.73 -26.10 19.36
CA LEU A 230 -61.50 -26.70 18.87
C LEU A 230 -61.72 -27.46 17.56
N ILE A 231 -62.84 -28.20 17.44
CA ILE A 231 -63.20 -28.94 16.22
C ILE A 231 -63.40 -27.97 15.05
N LEU A 232 -64.17 -26.90 15.25
CA LEU A 232 -64.40 -25.88 14.22
C LEU A 232 -63.13 -25.08 13.89
N ALA A 233 -62.24 -24.87 14.86
CA ALA A 233 -60.96 -24.19 14.65
C ALA A 233 -59.99 -25.03 13.80
N ALA A 234 -59.98 -26.35 13.99
CA ALA A 234 -59.24 -27.27 13.13
C ALA A 234 -59.85 -27.37 11.73
N GLY A 235 -61.15 -27.12 11.59
CA GLY A 235 -61.86 -27.07 10.31
C GLY A 235 -62.18 -28.45 9.74
N ASP A 236 -62.80 -28.46 8.57
CA ASP A 236 -63.24 -29.69 7.90
C ASP A 236 -62.13 -30.33 7.06
N GLY A 237 -62.26 -31.63 6.81
CA GLY A 237 -61.34 -32.48 6.05
C GLY A 237 -60.81 -33.64 6.90
N GLU A 238 -59.75 -34.26 6.39
CA GLU A 238 -59.03 -35.33 7.09
C GLU A 238 -58.22 -34.75 8.26
N ILE A 239 -58.68 -35.01 9.49
CA ILE A 239 -58.01 -34.58 10.71
C ILE A 239 -57.16 -35.73 11.26
N LYS A 240 -55.86 -35.47 11.36
CA LYS A 240 -54.89 -36.36 12.03
C LYS A 240 -54.70 -35.88 13.46
N MET A 241 -54.90 -36.78 14.42
CA MET A 241 -54.65 -36.54 15.84
C MET A 241 -53.49 -37.38 16.35
N ALA A 242 -52.59 -36.75 17.08
CA ALA A 242 -51.44 -37.38 17.72
C ALA A 242 -51.13 -36.63 19.01
N TRP A 243 -50.47 -37.26 19.96
CA TRP A 243 -50.16 -36.63 21.23
C TRP A 243 -48.72 -36.87 21.66
N LYS A 244 -48.19 -35.97 22.49
CA LYS A 244 -46.87 -36.07 23.10
C LYS A 244 -46.96 -35.71 24.58
N VAL A 245 -45.91 -36.02 25.33
CA VAL A 245 -45.83 -35.71 26.75
C VAL A 245 -44.49 -35.08 27.12
N THR A 246 -44.54 -34.10 28.01
CA THR A 246 -43.38 -33.54 28.72
C THR A 246 -43.60 -33.72 30.21
N ASP A 247 -42.65 -34.34 30.91
CA ASP A 247 -42.78 -34.55 32.36
C ASP A 247 -42.47 -33.27 33.16
N GLU A 248 -42.72 -33.34 34.46
CA GLU A 248 -42.52 -32.19 35.37
C GLU A 248 -41.07 -31.67 35.40
N VAL A 249 -40.06 -32.52 35.19
CA VAL A 249 -38.65 -32.07 35.12
C VAL A 249 -38.22 -31.71 33.69
N LEU A 250 -39.18 -31.56 32.78
CA LEU A 250 -38.97 -31.17 31.39
C LEU A 250 -38.32 -32.24 30.50
N ASN A 251 -38.32 -33.52 30.92
CA ASN A 251 -38.03 -34.60 29.99
C ASN A 251 -39.20 -34.78 29.02
N ARG A 252 -38.90 -34.99 27.75
CA ARG A 252 -39.93 -35.20 26.72
C ARG A 252 -39.99 -36.67 26.32
N SER A 253 -41.13 -37.09 25.77
CA SER A 253 -41.30 -38.40 25.12
C SER A 253 -40.46 -38.59 23.86
N ARG A 254 -39.62 -37.62 23.47
CA ARG A 254 -38.72 -37.74 22.32
C ARG A 254 -37.54 -38.65 22.68
N ASP A 255 -37.22 -39.63 21.84
CA ASP A 255 -35.96 -40.40 21.93
C ASP A 255 -34.92 -39.93 20.88
N ALA A 256 -33.76 -40.60 20.81
CA ALA A 256 -32.68 -40.27 19.88
C ALA A 256 -33.09 -40.30 18.39
N ASP A 257 -34.11 -41.10 18.04
CA ASP A 257 -34.69 -41.17 16.69
C ASP A 257 -35.76 -40.07 16.42
N GLU A 258 -35.76 -39.05 17.27
CA GLU A 258 -36.36 -37.73 17.05
C GLU A 258 -37.90 -37.63 17.05
N ARG A 259 -38.66 -38.71 17.21
CA ARG A 259 -40.15 -38.70 17.17
C ARG A 259 -40.76 -38.47 18.56
N PRO A 260 -41.37 -37.30 18.87
CA PRO A 260 -41.97 -37.05 20.18
C PRO A 260 -43.46 -37.42 20.24
N TRP A 261 -44.13 -37.55 19.10
CA TRP A 261 -45.57 -37.75 18.98
C TRP A 261 -45.90 -39.24 18.86
N SER A 262 -47.05 -39.66 19.41
CA SER A 262 -47.66 -40.97 19.13
C SER A 262 -47.88 -41.17 17.62
N ALA A 263 -48.13 -42.42 17.20
CA ALA A 263 -48.71 -42.62 15.87
C ALA A 263 -50.06 -41.86 15.77
N SER A 264 -50.41 -41.46 14.54
CA SER A 264 -51.60 -40.65 14.29
C SER A 264 -52.85 -41.53 14.16
N THR A 265 -53.94 -41.08 14.77
CA THR A 265 -55.29 -41.55 14.46
C THR A 265 -55.93 -40.55 13.51
N THR A 266 -56.67 -41.03 12.51
CA THR A 266 -57.27 -40.18 11.47
C THR A 266 -58.79 -40.23 11.56
N VAL A 267 -59.44 -39.08 11.39
CA VAL A 267 -60.91 -38.97 11.36
C VAL A 267 -61.33 -37.90 10.35
N GLU A 268 -62.42 -38.17 9.62
CA GLU A 268 -63.04 -37.19 8.73
C GLU A 268 -63.92 -36.21 9.52
N VAL A 269 -63.75 -34.91 9.29
CA VAL A 269 -64.56 -33.85 9.92
C VAL A 269 -65.29 -33.05 8.85
N TYR A 270 -66.59 -32.86 9.02
CA TYR A 270 -67.45 -32.05 8.16
C TYR A 270 -68.44 -31.23 9.00
N ALA A 271 -67.92 -30.64 10.08
CA ALA A 271 -68.70 -29.91 11.08
C ALA A 271 -69.04 -28.47 10.64
N SER A 272 -68.30 -27.90 9.67
CA SER A 272 -68.49 -26.54 9.15
C SER A 272 -69.11 -26.53 7.73
N ASP A 273 -69.07 -25.37 7.07
CA ASP A 273 -69.58 -25.18 5.70
C ASP A 273 -68.46 -25.15 4.63
N ALA A 274 -67.32 -25.79 4.89
CA ALA A 274 -66.20 -25.83 3.96
C ALA A 274 -66.57 -26.61 2.69
N GLN A 275 -66.87 -25.85 1.62
CA GLN A 275 -67.39 -26.37 0.35
C GLN A 275 -66.30 -26.72 -0.67
N LEU A 276 -65.06 -26.30 -0.42
CA LEU A 276 -63.96 -26.41 -1.38
C LEU A 276 -62.98 -27.54 -1.02
N TYR A 277 -62.43 -28.20 -2.04
CA TYR A 277 -61.36 -29.19 -1.87
C TYR A 277 -60.09 -28.55 -1.30
N PRO A 278 -59.24 -29.31 -0.59
CA PRO A 278 -57.98 -28.79 -0.05
C PRO A 278 -56.99 -28.40 -1.17
N PRO A 279 -55.96 -27.58 -0.86
CA PRO A 279 -54.90 -27.26 -1.81
C PRO A 279 -53.99 -28.47 -2.07
N TYR A 280 -53.37 -28.50 -3.26
CA TYR A 280 -52.44 -29.55 -3.68
C TYR A 280 -50.99 -29.08 -3.55
N VAL A 281 -50.09 -29.95 -3.10
CA VAL A 281 -48.67 -29.64 -2.92
C VAL A 281 -47.84 -30.34 -4.01
N LYS A 282 -46.83 -29.65 -4.55
CA LYS A 282 -45.87 -30.18 -5.52
C LYS A 282 -44.43 -30.05 -5.05
N ILE A 283 -43.63 -31.07 -5.36
CA ILE A 283 -42.16 -31.03 -5.33
C ILE A 283 -41.67 -31.44 -6.73
N ARG A 284 -40.79 -30.63 -7.35
CA ARG A 284 -40.20 -30.90 -8.68
C ARG A 284 -41.20 -31.41 -9.73
N ASP A 285 -42.33 -30.70 -9.86
CA ASP A 285 -43.45 -30.98 -10.78
C ASP A 285 -44.32 -32.23 -10.47
N GLU A 286 -44.06 -32.95 -9.38
CA GLU A 286 -44.87 -34.09 -8.93
C GLU A 286 -45.74 -33.73 -7.71
N TYR A 287 -46.99 -34.20 -7.69
CA TYR A 287 -47.90 -33.98 -6.56
C TYR A 287 -47.56 -34.91 -5.41
N VAL A 288 -47.57 -34.38 -4.19
CA VAL A 288 -47.31 -35.13 -2.97
C VAL A 288 -48.51 -35.14 -2.02
N ASP A 289 -48.88 -36.34 -1.56
CA ASP A 289 -50.09 -36.56 -0.76
C ASP A 289 -49.82 -36.54 0.75
N GLU A 290 -48.66 -36.99 1.20
CA GLU A 290 -48.39 -37.13 2.64
C GLU A 290 -47.13 -36.41 3.12
N VAL A 291 -46.07 -36.38 2.30
CA VAL A 291 -44.74 -35.94 2.72
C VAL A 291 -44.21 -34.82 1.82
N ILE A 292 -43.57 -33.83 2.44
CA ILE A 292 -42.67 -32.88 1.78
C ILE A 292 -41.24 -33.28 2.21
N ASP A 293 -40.49 -33.93 1.32
CA ASP A 293 -39.11 -34.34 1.59
C ASP A 293 -38.15 -33.19 1.26
N LEU A 294 -37.43 -32.71 2.27
CA LEU A 294 -36.47 -31.61 2.13
C LEU A 294 -35.27 -31.98 1.24
N ASN A 295 -34.89 -33.26 1.16
CA ASN A 295 -33.82 -33.71 0.28
C ASN A 295 -34.24 -33.66 -1.19
N GLU A 296 -35.50 -33.98 -1.46
CA GLU A 296 -36.08 -33.86 -2.81
C GLU A 296 -36.38 -32.40 -3.17
N LEU A 297 -36.79 -31.60 -2.18
CA LEU A 297 -37.03 -30.16 -2.32
C LEU A 297 -35.73 -29.37 -2.58
N ASP A 298 -34.61 -29.80 -1.99
CA ASP A 298 -33.30 -29.15 -2.10
C ASP A 298 -33.38 -27.65 -1.74
N LEU A 299 -33.00 -26.75 -2.65
CA LEU A 299 -33.07 -25.30 -2.46
C LEU A 299 -34.36 -24.66 -3.02
N ASP A 300 -35.28 -25.46 -3.60
CA ASP A 300 -36.50 -24.95 -4.23
C ASP A 300 -37.60 -24.60 -3.21
N ASP A 301 -38.48 -23.67 -3.57
CA ASP A 301 -39.67 -23.33 -2.78
C ASP A 301 -40.77 -24.41 -2.90
N VAL A 302 -41.57 -24.60 -1.85
CA VAL A 302 -42.70 -25.53 -1.89
C VAL A 302 -43.80 -24.93 -2.77
N THR A 303 -44.20 -25.67 -3.81
CA THR A 303 -45.23 -25.23 -4.73
C THR A 303 -46.61 -25.72 -4.26
N VAL A 304 -47.58 -24.81 -4.13
CA VAL A 304 -48.95 -25.14 -3.72
C VAL A 304 -49.94 -24.65 -4.78
N GLU A 305 -50.84 -25.52 -5.25
CA GLU A 305 -51.82 -25.21 -6.29
C GLU A 305 -53.26 -25.31 -5.80
N VAL A 306 -54.07 -24.31 -6.16
CA VAL A 306 -55.51 -24.28 -5.95
C VAL A 306 -56.21 -24.30 -7.31
N PHE A 307 -57.00 -25.35 -7.57
CA PHE A 307 -57.77 -25.45 -8.81
C PHE A 307 -59.11 -24.73 -8.70
N THR A 308 -59.39 -23.87 -9.67
CA THR A 308 -60.59 -23.02 -9.68
C THR A 308 -61.70 -23.64 -10.51
N ASP A 309 -62.93 -23.55 -10.01
CA ASP A 309 -64.15 -23.98 -10.72
C ASP A 309 -65.17 -22.83 -10.84
N PRO A 310 -66.03 -22.83 -11.88
CA PRO A 310 -66.96 -21.73 -12.12
C PRO A 310 -68.07 -21.52 -11.08
N HIS A 311 -68.29 -22.46 -10.14
CA HIS A 311 -69.35 -22.34 -9.13
C HIS A 311 -68.90 -21.56 -7.90
N HIS A 312 -67.60 -21.62 -7.56
CA HIS A 312 -67.06 -21.01 -6.34
C HIS A 312 -66.02 -19.91 -6.61
N PHE A 313 -65.53 -19.80 -7.85
CA PHE A 313 -64.49 -18.83 -8.22
C PHE A 313 -64.95 -17.96 -9.40
N ALA A 314 -64.51 -16.70 -9.39
CA ALA A 314 -64.59 -15.79 -10.52
C ALA A 314 -63.23 -15.13 -10.80
N GLU A 315 -62.98 -14.76 -12.06
CA GLU A 315 -61.81 -13.95 -12.42
C GLU A 315 -61.80 -12.66 -11.59
N GLY A 316 -60.65 -12.37 -11.00
CA GLY A 316 -60.46 -11.23 -10.11
C GLY A 316 -60.73 -11.48 -8.63
N ASN A 317 -61.29 -12.63 -8.24
CA ASN A 317 -61.35 -13.05 -6.83
C ASN A 317 -59.93 -13.22 -6.25
N TRP A 318 -59.83 -13.14 -4.93
CA TRP A 318 -58.57 -13.37 -4.21
C TRP A 318 -58.60 -14.71 -3.51
N VAL A 319 -57.52 -15.48 -3.64
CA VAL A 319 -57.28 -16.71 -2.90
C VAL A 319 -56.18 -16.43 -1.87
N GLU A 320 -56.49 -16.61 -0.59
CA GLU A 320 -55.51 -16.56 0.50
C GLU A 320 -55.15 -17.98 0.93
N LEU A 321 -53.89 -18.37 0.72
CA LEU A 321 -53.31 -19.61 1.20
C LEU A 321 -52.80 -19.41 2.64
N PHE A 322 -53.10 -20.38 3.49
CA PHE A 322 -52.58 -20.50 4.85
C PHE A 322 -51.67 -21.72 4.95
N TRP A 323 -50.43 -21.51 5.36
CA TRP A 323 -49.44 -22.51 5.73
C TRP A 323 -49.27 -22.45 7.24
N ASN A 324 -49.81 -23.43 7.95
CA ASN A 324 -49.73 -23.51 9.41
C ASN A 324 -48.85 -24.69 9.79
N GLY A 325 -47.54 -24.43 9.84
CA GLY A 325 -46.51 -25.37 10.25
C GLY A 325 -46.43 -25.57 11.76
N PHE A 326 -46.03 -26.75 12.16
CA PHE A 326 -45.70 -27.15 13.53
C PHE A 326 -44.38 -27.90 13.50
N THR A 327 -43.38 -27.36 14.18
CA THR A 327 -42.11 -28.09 14.36
C THR A 327 -42.38 -29.38 15.12
N VAL A 328 -41.41 -30.29 15.14
CA VAL A 328 -41.43 -31.49 15.98
C VAL A 328 -41.72 -31.12 17.44
N GLU A 329 -41.20 -29.98 17.88
CA GLU A 329 -41.40 -29.40 19.21
C GLU A 329 -42.79 -28.79 19.43
N GLY A 330 -43.61 -28.64 18.38
CA GLY A 330 -44.95 -28.04 18.41
C GLY A 330 -44.95 -26.52 18.25
N GLU A 331 -43.83 -25.91 17.90
CA GLU A 331 -43.74 -24.47 17.64
C GLU A 331 -44.46 -24.14 16.33
N ARG A 332 -45.29 -23.09 16.36
CA ARG A 332 -46.09 -22.67 15.20
C ARG A 332 -45.23 -21.87 14.22
N VAL A 333 -45.12 -22.34 12.98
CA VAL A 333 -44.48 -21.66 11.85
C VAL A 333 -45.56 -21.29 10.85
N GLN A 334 -46.02 -20.04 10.89
CA GLN A 334 -47.11 -19.58 10.04
C GLN A 334 -46.61 -18.78 8.84
N HIS A 335 -47.14 -19.11 7.68
CA HIS A 335 -46.96 -18.32 6.46
C HIS A 335 -48.31 -18.15 5.75
N ARG A 336 -48.50 -17.00 5.12
CA ARG A 336 -49.71 -16.71 4.33
C ARG A 336 -49.34 -16.00 3.06
N GLN A 337 -50.06 -16.31 1.99
CA GLN A 337 -49.87 -15.69 0.69
C GLN A 337 -51.22 -15.46 0.02
N GLN A 338 -51.41 -14.30 -0.59
CA GLN A 338 -52.62 -13.98 -1.35
C GLN A 338 -52.29 -13.86 -2.83
N ARG A 339 -53.16 -14.40 -3.70
CA ARG A 339 -53.08 -14.23 -5.15
C ARG A 339 -54.45 -14.03 -5.76
N GLN A 340 -54.49 -13.27 -6.86
CA GLN A 340 -55.72 -13.06 -7.62
C GLN A 340 -55.96 -14.23 -8.59
N VAL A 341 -57.23 -14.60 -8.77
CA VAL A 341 -57.68 -15.58 -9.75
C VAL A 341 -57.62 -14.96 -11.15
N GLU A 342 -56.69 -15.42 -11.97
CA GLU A 342 -56.49 -14.90 -13.33
C GLU A 342 -57.40 -15.58 -14.37
N ARG A 343 -57.81 -16.84 -14.12
CA ARG A 343 -58.65 -17.63 -15.05
C ARG A 343 -59.48 -18.66 -14.30
N VAL A 344 -60.71 -18.90 -14.78
CA VAL A 344 -61.60 -19.98 -14.29
C VAL A 344 -62.17 -20.77 -15.49
N PRO A 345 -61.96 -22.11 -15.58
CA PRO A 345 -61.14 -22.94 -14.71
C PRO A 345 -59.64 -22.73 -14.94
N GLY A 346 -58.84 -22.92 -13.89
CA GLY A 346 -57.40 -22.74 -13.90
C GLY A 346 -56.76 -23.18 -12.59
N ALA A 347 -55.48 -22.88 -12.42
CA ALA A 347 -54.76 -23.08 -11.17
C ALA A 347 -54.23 -21.73 -10.67
N VAL A 348 -54.37 -21.49 -9.37
CA VAL A 348 -53.66 -20.42 -8.66
C VAL A 348 -52.48 -21.06 -7.94
N THR A 349 -51.27 -20.73 -8.36
CA THR A 349 -50.03 -21.31 -7.83
C THR A 349 -49.39 -20.41 -6.79
N PHE A 350 -48.98 -20.96 -5.65
CA PHE A 350 -48.29 -20.29 -4.57
C PHE A 350 -46.89 -20.88 -4.42
N MET A 351 -45.91 -20.03 -4.11
CA MET A 351 -44.53 -20.44 -3.84
C MET A 351 -44.26 -20.14 -2.38
N VAL A 352 -44.30 -21.18 -1.55
CA VAL A 352 -44.00 -21.06 -0.11
C VAL A 352 -42.48 -21.15 0.05
N PRO A 353 -41.81 -20.14 0.64
CA PRO A 353 -40.35 -20.10 0.71
C PRO A 353 -39.75 -21.38 1.32
N ASN A 354 -38.70 -21.92 0.72
CA ASN A 354 -37.99 -23.14 1.17
C ASN A 354 -37.70 -23.13 2.69
N GLY A 355 -37.26 -21.97 3.20
CA GLY A 355 -37.02 -21.76 4.63
C GLY A 355 -38.21 -22.08 5.54
N GLN A 356 -39.46 -21.90 5.09
CA GLN A 356 -40.65 -22.26 5.87
C GLN A 356 -40.80 -23.78 6.05
N ALA A 357 -40.38 -24.57 5.06
CA ALA A 357 -40.35 -26.03 5.14
C ALA A 357 -39.12 -26.51 5.92
N GLN A 358 -37.95 -25.90 5.73
CA GLN A 358 -36.70 -26.25 6.43
C GLN A 358 -36.82 -26.15 7.96
N VAL A 359 -37.55 -25.16 8.48
CA VAL A 359 -37.78 -25.01 9.93
C VAL A 359 -38.60 -26.17 10.51
N LEU A 360 -39.39 -26.83 9.67
CA LEU A 360 -40.24 -27.95 10.05
C LEU A 360 -39.58 -29.32 9.85
N GLY A 361 -38.33 -29.38 9.36
CA GLY A 361 -37.61 -30.64 9.15
C GLY A 361 -37.35 -31.41 10.45
N GLY A 362 -36.98 -32.69 10.34
CA GLY A 362 -36.90 -33.63 11.47
C GLY A 362 -38.24 -34.28 11.85
N GLY A 363 -39.27 -34.18 11.00
CA GLY A 363 -40.57 -34.80 11.25
C GLY A 363 -41.68 -33.85 11.73
N GLY A 364 -41.52 -32.53 11.52
CA GLY A 364 -42.61 -31.57 11.73
C GLY A 364 -43.75 -31.77 10.72
N ARG A 365 -44.81 -30.98 10.85
CA ARG A 365 -45.97 -31.05 9.96
C ARG A 365 -46.48 -29.68 9.59
N VAL A 366 -47.29 -29.61 8.54
CA VAL A 366 -47.97 -28.40 8.11
C VAL A 366 -49.42 -28.69 7.77
N VAL A 367 -50.32 -27.84 8.25
CA VAL A 367 -51.72 -27.81 7.86
C VAL A 367 -51.92 -26.72 6.81
N LEU A 368 -52.46 -27.08 5.65
CA LEU A 368 -52.74 -26.17 4.54
C LEU A 368 -54.24 -26.05 4.28
N TYR A 369 -54.69 -24.83 4.05
CA TYR A 369 -56.03 -24.53 3.54
C TYR A 369 -56.03 -23.17 2.87
N TYR A 370 -57.11 -22.84 2.15
CA TYR A 370 -57.26 -21.54 1.53
C TYR A 370 -58.67 -20.99 1.67
N GLN A 371 -58.79 -19.68 1.50
CA GLN A 371 -60.06 -18.95 1.49
C GLN A 371 -60.21 -18.15 0.20
N VAL A 372 -61.42 -18.15 -0.36
CA VAL A 372 -61.77 -17.35 -1.55
C VAL A 372 -62.50 -16.09 -1.12
N LYS A 373 -62.08 -14.93 -1.62
CA LYS A 373 -62.59 -13.61 -1.24
C LYS A 373 -62.98 -12.81 -2.48
N ALA A 374 -64.00 -11.95 -2.35
CA ALA A 374 -64.42 -11.06 -3.43
C ALA A 374 -63.36 -9.96 -3.72
N GLY A 375 -62.62 -9.55 -2.69
CA GLY A 375 -61.51 -8.61 -2.74
C GLY A 375 -60.48 -8.88 -1.62
N GLU A 376 -59.27 -8.36 -1.76
CA GLU A 376 -58.09 -8.63 -0.91
C GLU A 376 -58.37 -8.53 0.61
N THR A 377 -59.20 -7.56 1.02
CA THR A 377 -59.52 -7.29 2.43
C THR A 377 -60.95 -7.66 2.84
N THR A 378 -61.70 -8.34 1.96
CA THR A 378 -63.09 -8.73 2.24
C THR A 378 -63.17 -10.05 3.04
N PRO A 379 -64.26 -10.30 3.78
CA PRO A 379 -64.51 -11.60 4.41
C PRO A 379 -64.53 -12.75 3.40
N PRO A 380 -64.19 -13.98 3.82
CA PRO A 380 -64.21 -15.15 2.93
C PRO A 380 -65.63 -15.44 2.42
N LEU A 381 -65.73 -15.73 1.13
CA LEU A 381 -66.94 -16.25 0.48
C LEU A 381 -67.07 -17.76 0.70
N HIS A 382 -65.94 -18.46 0.57
CA HIS A 382 -65.84 -19.91 0.70
C HIS A 382 -64.50 -20.25 1.37
N SER A 383 -64.47 -21.36 2.11
CA SER A 383 -63.26 -21.92 2.69
C SER A 383 -63.04 -23.33 2.14
N SER A 384 -61.78 -23.71 1.99
CA SER A 384 -61.42 -25.10 1.70
C SER A 384 -61.45 -25.98 2.95
N GLN A 385 -61.62 -27.28 2.70
CA GLN A 385 -61.15 -28.30 3.61
C GLN A 385 -59.65 -28.14 3.84
N ARG A 386 -59.17 -28.67 4.97
CA ARG A 386 -57.77 -28.66 5.35
C ARG A 386 -57.08 -29.94 4.92
N THR A 387 -55.77 -29.86 4.74
CA THR A 387 -54.93 -31.04 4.52
C THR A 387 -53.64 -30.90 5.30
N THR A 388 -53.07 -32.04 5.74
CA THR A 388 -51.84 -32.07 6.52
C THR A 388 -50.72 -32.72 5.71
N ARG A 389 -49.52 -32.16 5.76
CA ARG A 389 -48.29 -32.80 5.24
C ARG A 389 -47.28 -32.95 6.36
N ARG A 390 -46.53 -34.04 6.34
CA ARG A 390 -45.34 -34.24 7.18
C ARG A 390 -44.12 -33.74 6.42
N ILE A 391 -43.13 -33.22 7.14
CA ILE A 391 -41.87 -32.78 6.57
C ILE A 391 -40.79 -33.80 6.92
N GLU A 392 -40.12 -34.36 5.91
CA GLU A 392 -39.01 -35.31 6.06
C GLU A 392 -37.67 -34.69 5.66
N GLY A 393 -36.57 -35.23 6.18
CA GLY A 393 -35.21 -34.72 5.98
C GLY A 393 -34.70 -33.87 7.15
N GLU A 394 -33.38 -33.77 7.28
CA GLU A 394 -32.71 -32.95 8.29
C GLU A 394 -32.90 -31.46 7.95
N GLY A 395 -33.86 -30.82 8.60
CA GLY A 395 -34.08 -29.38 8.46
C GLY A 395 -33.25 -28.57 9.45
N ALA A 396 -33.19 -27.26 9.23
CA ALA A 396 -32.51 -26.31 10.13
C ALA A 396 -33.06 -26.30 11.58
N GLY A 397 -34.19 -26.97 11.85
CA GLY A 397 -34.78 -27.15 13.19
C GLY A 397 -34.22 -28.33 14.00
N VAL A 398 -33.39 -29.19 13.42
CA VAL A 398 -32.82 -30.37 14.10
C VAL A 398 -31.56 -29.99 14.88
N GLY A 399 -31.71 -29.82 16.21
CA GLY A 399 -30.59 -29.63 17.16
C GLY A 399 -30.18 -28.18 17.42
N LEU A 400 -29.98 -27.82 18.70
CA LEU A 400 -29.40 -26.53 19.09
C LEU A 400 -27.88 -26.59 18.85
N ARG A 401 -27.39 -25.84 17.85
CA ARG A 401 -25.95 -25.77 17.55
C ARG A 401 -25.14 -25.24 18.73
N ALA A 402 -23.87 -25.62 18.80
CA ALA A 402 -22.96 -25.13 19.84
C ALA A 402 -22.85 -23.59 19.83
N PRO A 403 -22.67 -22.95 21.00
CA PRO A 403 -22.35 -21.53 21.02
C PRO A 403 -20.96 -21.28 20.43
N THR A 404 -20.64 -20.03 20.14
CA THR A 404 -19.27 -19.59 19.79
C THR A 404 -18.73 -18.66 20.86
N VAL A 405 -17.41 -18.65 21.09
CA VAL A 405 -16.75 -17.61 21.90
C VAL A 405 -15.96 -16.71 20.98
N LEU A 406 -16.29 -15.41 20.95
CA LEU A 406 -15.80 -14.49 19.92
C LEU A 406 -14.29 -14.25 20.03
N GLU A 407 -13.74 -14.32 21.23
CA GLU A 407 -12.33 -14.12 21.54
C GLU A 407 -11.51 -15.41 21.42
N ALA A 408 -12.17 -16.56 21.22
CA ALA A 408 -11.48 -17.82 21.04
C ALA A 408 -10.90 -17.95 19.62
N GLN A 409 -9.62 -18.36 19.52
CA GLN A 409 -8.92 -18.57 18.26
C GLN A 409 -8.48 -20.02 18.16
N GLY A 410 -8.96 -20.74 17.14
CA GLY A 410 -8.64 -22.17 16.96
C GLY A 410 -9.01 -23.00 18.20
N GLY A 411 -10.16 -22.70 18.82
CA GLY A 411 -10.62 -23.35 20.05
C GLY A 411 -9.83 -22.98 21.32
N HIS A 412 -8.89 -22.03 21.25
CA HIS A 412 -8.13 -21.56 22.41
C HIS A 412 -8.61 -20.19 22.88
N LEU A 413 -8.73 -20.02 24.19
CA LEU A 413 -9.12 -18.77 24.84
C LEU A 413 -7.99 -18.28 25.75
N ASP A 414 -7.63 -17.01 25.61
CA ASP A 414 -6.55 -16.40 26.40
C ASP A 414 -6.96 -16.30 27.89
N PRO A 415 -6.19 -16.89 28.84
CA PRO A 415 -6.50 -16.90 30.26
C PRO A 415 -6.43 -15.52 30.92
N THR A 416 -5.85 -14.52 30.26
CA THR A 416 -5.65 -13.17 30.79
C THR A 416 -6.76 -12.20 30.44
N LEU A 417 -7.76 -12.64 29.66
CA LEU A 417 -8.92 -11.84 29.31
C LEU A 417 -9.69 -11.40 30.55
N ALA A 418 -10.04 -10.12 30.62
CA ALA A 418 -10.91 -9.59 31.68
C ALA A 418 -12.36 -10.10 31.54
N GLU A 419 -12.79 -10.37 30.31
CA GLU A 419 -14.09 -10.92 29.94
C GLU A 419 -13.98 -11.52 28.52
N ALA A 420 -14.77 -12.57 28.24
CA ALA A 420 -15.01 -13.09 26.90
C ALA A 420 -16.51 -13.09 26.58
N THR A 421 -16.88 -13.24 25.32
CA THR A 421 -18.24 -13.13 24.81
C THR A 421 -18.70 -14.46 24.22
N ILE A 422 -19.65 -15.09 24.88
CA ILE A 422 -20.39 -16.24 24.37
C ILE A 422 -21.50 -15.72 23.45
N ARG A 423 -21.46 -16.10 22.17
CA ARG A 423 -22.48 -15.81 21.16
C ARG A 423 -23.30 -17.06 20.86
N VAL A 424 -24.61 -16.94 21.00
CA VAL A 424 -25.61 -17.86 20.48
C VAL A 424 -26.24 -17.20 19.25
N ALA A 425 -26.08 -17.80 18.06
CA ALA A 425 -26.75 -17.32 16.86
C ALA A 425 -28.28 -17.47 17.03
N ALA A 426 -29.05 -16.45 16.63
CA ALA A 426 -30.50 -16.61 16.59
C ALA A 426 -30.83 -17.65 15.52
N TYR A 427 -31.62 -18.64 15.90
CA TYR A 427 -32.11 -19.68 15.02
C TYR A 427 -33.63 -19.54 14.86
N PRO A 428 -34.20 -19.94 13.71
CA PRO A 428 -35.65 -19.98 13.55
C PRO A 428 -36.30 -20.81 14.66
N GLY A 429 -37.25 -20.23 15.41
CA GLY A 429 -37.94 -20.87 16.54
C GLY A 429 -37.63 -20.27 17.92
N ILE A 430 -36.53 -19.53 18.08
CA ILE A 430 -36.28 -18.81 19.34
C ILE A 430 -37.22 -17.60 19.51
N ASN A 431 -37.97 -17.58 20.62
CA ASN A 431 -39.04 -16.62 20.87
C ASN A 431 -38.64 -15.56 21.91
N ILE A 432 -39.28 -14.38 21.81
CA ILE A 432 -39.18 -13.37 22.86
C ILE A 432 -39.75 -13.95 24.16
N GLY A 433 -38.96 -13.87 25.23
CA GLY A 433 -39.32 -14.41 26.54
C GLY A 433 -38.76 -15.80 26.83
N ASP A 434 -38.18 -16.50 25.85
CA ASP A 434 -37.51 -17.77 26.10
C ASP A 434 -36.41 -17.63 27.15
N VAL A 435 -36.32 -18.58 28.08
CA VAL A 435 -35.29 -18.59 29.13
C VAL A 435 -34.04 -19.25 28.56
N LEU A 436 -33.02 -18.44 28.27
CA LEU A 436 -31.73 -18.90 27.76
C LEU A 436 -30.66 -18.85 28.85
N THR A 437 -30.01 -19.98 29.09
CA THR A 437 -28.92 -20.14 30.06
C THR A 437 -27.65 -20.58 29.35
N VAL A 438 -26.61 -19.77 29.33
CA VAL A 438 -25.27 -20.25 28.90
C VAL A 438 -24.56 -20.89 30.08
N VAL A 439 -23.79 -21.93 29.83
CA VAL A 439 -22.98 -22.65 30.81
C VAL A 439 -21.54 -22.72 30.32
N PHE A 440 -20.60 -22.37 31.19
CA PHE A 440 -19.16 -22.58 31.01
C PHE A 440 -18.66 -23.43 32.18
N SER A 441 -18.00 -24.56 31.91
CA SER A 441 -17.50 -25.43 32.97
C SER A 441 -16.20 -26.13 32.61
N GLY A 442 -15.43 -26.53 33.63
CA GLY A 442 -14.19 -27.28 33.46
C GLY A 442 -13.55 -27.68 34.78
N THR A 443 -12.46 -28.43 34.71
CA THR A 443 -11.73 -28.91 35.89
C THR A 443 -10.35 -28.26 35.97
N ARG A 444 -10.04 -27.68 37.13
CA ARG A 444 -8.76 -27.04 37.46
C ARG A 444 -7.62 -28.04 37.59
N ALA A 445 -6.41 -27.52 37.66
CA ALA A 445 -5.19 -28.32 37.79
C ALA A 445 -5.10 -29.17 39.05
N ASP A 446 -5.66 -28.68 40.15
CA ASP A 446 -5.74 -29.35 41.44
C ASP A 446 -6.95 -30.29 41.57
N GLY A 447 -7.77 -30.40 40.52
CA GLY A 447 -8.98 -31.22 40.50
C GLY A 447 -10.25 -30.49 40.98
N GLY A 448 -10.17 -29.20 41.34
CA GLY A 448 -11.35 -28.39 41.66
C GLY A 448 -12.21 -28.09 40.43
N GLU A 449 -13.52 -27.92 40.61
CA GLU A 449 -14.44 -27.61 39.52
C GLU A 449 -14.62 -26.10 39.32
N VAL A 450 -14.70 -25.66 38.07
CA VAL A 450 -15.13 -24.31 37.67
C VAL A 450 -16.47 -24.46 36.97
N TYR A 451 -17.45 -23.67 37.42
CA TYR A 451 -18.78 -23.65 36.83
C TYR A 451 -19.31 -22.23 36.82
N PHE A 452 -19.81 -21.80 35.67
CA PHE A 452 -20.45 -20.52 35.45
C PHE A 452 -21.73 -20.75 34.65
N ASP A 453 -22.83 -20.14 35.08
CA ASP A 453 -24.06 -20.06 34.30
C ASP A 453 -24.58 -18.62 34.22
N ASN A 454 -25.22 -18.28 33.10
CA ASN A 454 -25.87 -16.98 32.92
C ASN A 454 -27.24 -17.14 32.29
N THR A 455 -28.27 -17.10 33.15
CA THR A 455 -29.68 -17.23 32.78
C THR A 455 -30.31 -15.87 32.48
N ARG A 456 -30.87 -15.67 31.29
CA ARG A 456 -31.66 -14.48 30.92
C ARG A 456 -32.73 -14.77 29.87
N ASN A 457 -33.84 -14.04 29.95
CA ASN A 457 -34.88 -14.08 28.92
C ASN A 457 -34.41 -13.43 27.61
N VAL A 458 -34.78 -14.04 26.49
CA VAL A 458 -34.53 -13.53 25.14
C VAL A 458 -35.36 -12.28 24.88
N THR A 459 -34.75 -11.24 24.29
CA THR A 459 -35.40 -9.95 24.02
C THR A 459 -35.61 -9.70 22.51
N SER A 460 -36.54 -8.82 22.15
CA SER A 460 -36.82 -8.47 20.75
C SER A 460 -35.60 -7.96 20.00
N GLY A 461 -34.80 -7.08 20.61
CA GLY A 461 -33.59 -6.53 20.00
C GLY A 461 -32.44 -7.53 19.84
N GLN A 462 -32.51 -8.73 20.44
CA GLN A 462 -31.58 -9.83 20.16
C GLN A 462 -32.03 -10.62 18.94
N ILE A 463 -33.33 -10.90 18.83
CA ILE A 463 -33.93 -11.54 17.65
C ILE A 463 -33.67 -10.70 16.40
N GLU A 464 -33.91 -9.39 16.46
CA GLU A 464 -33.71 -8.46 15.33
C GLU A 464 -32.25 -8.39 14.87
N ARG A 465 -31.28 -8.56 15.78
CA ARG A 465 -29.85 -8.58 15.44
C ARG A 465 -29.36 -9.93 14.93
N GLY A 466 -30.18 -10.98 15.04
CA GLY A 466 -29.78 -12.34 14.65
C GLY A 466 -28.80 -13.00 15.63
N GLU A 467 -28.57 -12.45 16.82
CA GLU A 467 -27.63 -13.01 17.80
C GLU A 467 -27.94 -12.63 19.26
N ILE A 468 -27.57 -13.52 20.17
CA ILE A 468 -27.68 -13.37 21.62
C ILE A 468 -26.28 -13.48 22.22
N LEU A 469 -25.81 -12.39 22.83
CA LEU A 469 -24.48 -12.30 23.45
C LEU A 469 -24.58 -12.43 24.98
N ARG A 470 -23.61 -13.11 25.59
CA ARG A 470 -23.45 -13.28 27.04
C ARG A 470 -21.98 -13.13 27.44
N GLY A 471 -21.74 -12.34 28.47
CA GLY A 471 -20.40 -12.16 29.03
C GLY A 471 -19.97 -13.37 29.87
N LEU A 472 -18.71 -13.76 29.72
CA LEU A 472 -17.99 -14.75 30.52
C LEU A 472 -16.89 -14.01 31.30
N PRO A 473 -17.03 -13.82 32.62
CA PRO A 473 -16.05 -13.07 33.41
C PRO A 473 -14.67 -13.73 33.43
N GLY A 474 -13.61 -12.92 33.39
CA GLY A 474 -12.23 -13.37 33.29
C GLY A 474 -11.74 -14.26 34.44
N GLU A 475 -12.32 -14.17 35.63
CA GLU A 475 -11.97 -15.02 36.78
C GLU A 475 -12.27 -16.50 36.55
N TYR A 476 -13.34 -16.83 35.81
CA TYR A 476 -13.68 -18.20 35.42
C TYR A 476 -12.74 -18.72 34.33
N ILE A 477 -12.31 -17.83 33.43
CA ILE A 477 -11.35 -18.14 32.37
C ILE A 477 -9.98 -18.43 33.01
N ALA A 478 -9.45 -17.50 33.81
CA ALA A 478 -8.15 -17.60 34.46
C ALA A 478 -8.03 -18.83 35.38
N ALA A 479 -9.12 -19.23 36.05
CA ALA A 479 -9.13 -20.42 36.90
C ALA A 479 -8.83 -21.73 36.13
N LEU A 480 -9.06 -21.74 34.81
CA LEU A 480 -8.81 -22.89 33.95
C LEU A 480 -7.54 -22.74 33.10
N ASP A 481 -6.61 -21.84 33.42
CA ASP A 481 -5.34 -21.71 32.68
C ASP A 481 -4.59 -23.06 32.52
N GLY A 482 -4.30 -23.42 31.27
CA GLY A 482 -3.72 -24.70 30.87
C GLY A 482 -4.68 -25.89 30.90
N ARG A 483 -6.00 -25.67 31.00
CA ARG A 483 -7.04 -26.71 31.12
C ARG A 483 -8.09 -26.61 30.01
N ARG A 484 -8.93 -27.64 29.94
CA ARG A 484 -10.07 -27.69 29.03
C ARG A 484 -11.31 -27.12 29.69
N ALA A 485 -12.11 -26.40 28.92
CA ALA A 485 -13.44 -25.96 29.29
C ALA A 485 -14.47 -26.43 28.27
N GLU A 486 -15.73 -26.42 28.67
CA GLU A 486 -16.89 -26.73 27.84
C GLU A 486 -17.88 -25.57 27.95
N VAL A 487 -18.45 -25.19 26.82
CA VAL A 487 -19.45 -24.14 26.70
C VAL A 487 -20.66 -24.69 25.97
N TYR A 488 -21.83 -24.55 26.57
CA TYR A 488 -23.10 -24.90 25.93
C TYR A 488 -24.19 -23.95 26.43
N TYR A 489 -25.39 -24.04 25.89
CA TYR A 489 -26.53 -23.31 26.42
C TYR A 489 -27.77 -24.18 26.51
N LEU A 490 -28.70 -23.75 27.35
CA LEU A 490 -30.04 -24.31 27.45
C LEU A 490 -31.05 -23.26 27.03
N VAL A 491 -32.04 -23.66 26.22
CA VAL A 491 -33.23 -22.82 25.94
C VAL A 491 -34.45 -23.58 26.43
N ASN A 492 -35.14 -23.03 27.43
CA ASN A 492 -36.29 -23.68 28.08
C ASN A 492 -36.00 -25.15 28.47
N GLY A 493 -34.79 -25.42 28.96
CA GLY A 493 -34.32 -26.75 29.36
C GLY A 493 -33.72 -27.62 28.24
N ARG A 494 -33.78 -27.22 26.97
CA ARG A 494 -33.15 -27.94 25.85
C ARG A 494 -31.68 -27.56 25.74
N ARG A 495 -30.77 -28.53 25.88
CA ARG A 495 -29.31 -28.35 25.80
C ARG A 495 -28.84 -28.25 24.34
N SER A 496 -27.87 -27.38 24.07
CA SER A 496 -27.15 -27.30 22.80
C SER A 496 -26.03 -28.34 22.67
N GLU A 497 -25.53 -28.53 21.46
CA GLU A 497 -24.18 -29.09 21.27
C GLU A 497 -23.18 -28.31 22.13
N THR A 498 -22.09 -28.98 22.53
CA THR A 498 -21.07 -28.39 23.38
C THR A 498 -19.91 -27.90 22.53
N LEU A 499 -19.51 -26.65 22.74
CA LEU A 499 -18.23 -26.11 22.29
C LEU A 499 -17.19 -26.45 23.35
N GLY A 500 -16.24 -27.33 23.06
CA GLY A 500 -15.05 -27.43 23.91
C GLY A 500 -14.14 -26.21 23.71
N LEU A 501 -13.28 -25.93 24.68
CA LEU A 501 -12.23 -24.90 24.62
C LEU A 501 -10.96 -25.40 25.32
N VAL A 502 -9.81 -24.91 24.89
CA VAL A 502 -8.55 -24.99 25.63
C VAL A 502 -8.23 -23.60 26.15
N ILE A 503 -8.03 -23.46 27.45
CA ILE A 503 -7.68 -22.17 28.05
C ILE A 503 -6.14 -22.12 28.18
N GLY A 504 -5.49 -21.12 27.59
CA GLY A 504 -4.03 -21.01 27.58
C GLY A 504 -3.42 -20.93 26.17
N GLU A 505 -2.12 -21.23 26.06
CA GLU A 505 -1.36 -21.10 24.81
C GLU A 505 -1.90 -21.99 23.67
N LEU A 506 -2.15 -21.37 22.52
CA LEU A 506 -2.45 -22.03 21.24
C LEU A 506 -1.21 -22.78 20.72
N GLN A 507 -1.15 -24.10 20.91
CA GLN A 507 -0.07 -24.92 20.36
C GLN A 507 -0.46 -25.56 19.01
N ALA A 508 0.07 -24.99 17.93
CA ALA A 508 -0.03 -25.56 16.59
C ALA A 508 0.74 -26.89 16.48
N THR A 509 0.02 -28.01 16.58
CA THR A 509 0.56 -29.37 16.58
C THR A 509 0.40 -30.07 15.22
N LEU A 510 -0.56 -29.65 14.38
CA LEU A 510 -0.77 -30.24 13.05
C LEU A 510 0.10 -29.57 11.97
N GLN A 511 0.39 -30.32 10.90
CA GLN A 511 1.08 -29.79 9.73
C GLN A 511 0.22 -28.72 9.04
N ALA A 512 0.86 -27.69 8.50
CA ALA A 512 0.16 -26.64 7.75
C ALA A 512 -0.55 -27.23 6.52
N PRO A 513 -1.70 -26.67 6.11
CA PRO A 513 -2.34 -27.06 4.86
C PRO A 513 -1.52 -26.60 3.65
N THR A 514 -1.89 -27.04 2.46
CA THR A 514 -1.27 -26.60 1.20
C THR A 514 -2.34 -26.17 0.21
N VAL A 515 -2.08 -25.13 -0.59
CA VAL A 515 -2.94 -24.74 -1.71
C VAL A 515 -2.26 -25.16 -3.00
N GLN A 516 -2.92 -25.97 -3.84
CA GLN A 516 -2.29 -26.61 -5.00
C GLN A 516 -1.77 -25.60 -6.03
N GLU A 517 -2.48 -24.49 -6.22
CA GLU A 517 -2.17 -23.45 -7.20
C GLU A 517 -1.10 -22.45 -6.70
N VAL A 518 -0.66 -22.57 -5.44
CA VAL A 518 0.44 -21.74 -4.91
C VAL A 518 1.77 -22.28 -5.43
N ALA A 519 2.48 -21.46 -6.19
CA ALA A 519 3.85 -21.71 -6.63
C ALA A 519 4.78 -20.66 -6.03
N GLU A 520 5.88 -21.10 -5.41
CA GLU A 520 6.91 -20.23 -4.82
C GLU A 520 6.35 -19.17 -3.83
N GLY A 521 5.31 -19.53 -3.07
CA GLY A 521 4.68 -18.65 -2.08
C GLY A 521 3.74 -17.59 -2.67
N VAL A 522 3.38 -17.71 -3.95
CA VAL A 522 2.42 -16.83 -4.63
C VAL A 522 1.32 -17.63 -5.31
N LEU A 523 0.08 -17.16 -5.13
CA LEU A 523 -1.11 -17.63 -5.84
C LEU A 523 -1.48 -16.63 -6.94
N ASP A 524 -1.31 -17.01 -8.19
CA ASP A 524 -1.80 -16.23 -9.33
C ASP A 524 -3.31 -16.45 -9.53
N PRO A 525 -4.16 -15.41 -9.43
CA PRO A 525 -5.60 -15.54 -9.66
C PRO A 525 -5.97 -16.08 -11.06
N ALA A 526 -5.08 -15.92 -12.05
CA ALA A 526 -5.27 -16.48 -13.39
C ALA A 526 -5.06 -18.01 -13.43
N ALA A 527 -4.27 -18.57 -12.52
CA ALA A 527 -4.07 -20.01 -12.39
C ALA A 527 -5.25 -20.71 -11.69
N VAL A 528 -6.12 -19.94 -11.02
CA VAL A 528 -7.31 -20.46 -10.33
C VAL A 528 -8.47 -20.63 -11.32
N GLY A 529 -8.95 -21.87 -11.46
CA GLY A 529 -10.08 -22.23 -12.31
C GLY A 529 -11.44 -21.75 -11.76
N PRO A 530 -12.55 -21.97 -12.48
CA PRO A 530 -13.88 -21.55 -12.04
C PRO A 530 -14.37 -22.26 -10.77
N GLN A 531 -13.79 -23.41 -10.42
CA GLN A 531 -14.12 -24.16 -9.20
C GLN A 531 -13.51 -23.56 -7.93
N GLY A 532 -12.53 -22.64 -8.05
CA GLY A 532 -11.80 -22.09 -6.90
C GLY A 532 -10.39 -22.66 -6.74
N ALA A 533 -9.72 -22.30 -5.65
CA ALA A 533 -8.38 -22.77 -5.30
C ALA A 533 -8.46 -24.02 -4.41
N SER A 534 -7.60 -25.01 -4.67
CA SER A 534 -7.67 -26.33 -4.05
C SER A 534 -6.86 -26.34 -2.74
N LEU A 535 -7.54 -26.17 -1.60
CA LEU A 535 -6.95 -26.22 -0.27
C LEU A 535 -6.93 -27.66 0.26
N LYS A 536 -5.73 -28.22 0.39
CA LYS A 536 -5.50 -29.60 0.81
C LYS A 536 -5.04 -29.69 2.27
N ILE A 537 -5.77 -30.46 3.05
CA ILE A 537 -5.47 -30.77 4.44
C ILE A 537 -4.65 -32.09 4.49
N PRO A 538 -3.41 -32.08 5.01
CA PRO A 538 -2.60 -33.29 5.06
C PRO A 538 -3.19 -34.33 6.02
N LEU A 539 -2.94 -35.62 5.75
CA LEU A 539 -3.21 -36.68 6.73
C LEU A 539 -2.41 -36.41 8.00
N TYR A 540 -3.05 -36.54 9.15
CA TYR A 540 -2.45 -36.28 10.45
C TYR A 540 -2.44 -37.53 11.34
N GLU A 541 -1.57 -37.52 12.34
CA GLU A 541 -1.45 -38.62 13.30
C GLU A 541 -2.73 -38.72 14.14
N GLY A 542 -3.34 -39.90 14.17
CA GLY A 542 -4.58 -40.14 14.92
C GLY A 542 -5.87 -39.79 14.17
N ILE A 543 -5.82 -39.53 12.85
CA ILE A 543 -6.99 -39.35 11.98
C ILE A 543 -8.04 -40.46 12.15
N ALA A 544 -9.31 -40.08 12.25
CA ALA A 544 -10.46 -40.99 12.32
C ALA A 544 -11.61 -40.51 11.43
N LEU A 545 -12.48 -41.44 11.06
CA LEU A 545 -13.71 -41.11 10.33
C LEU A 545 -14.62 -40.27 11.24
N GLY A 546 -15.20 -39.21 10.70
CA GLY A 546 -16.03 -38.26 11.44
C GLY A 546 -15.26 -37.15 12.15
N ASP A 547 -13.93 -37.11 12.07
CA ASP A 547 -13.17 -35.93 12.52
C ASP A 547 -13.63 -34.71 11.73
N ARG A 548 -14.12 -33.68 12.43
CA ARG A 548 -14.61 -32.44 11.81
C ARG A 548 -13.45 -31.49 11.61
N VAL A 549 -13.15 -31.14 10.36
CA VAL A 549 -12.07 -30.25 9.97
C VAL A 549 -12.65 -28.91 9.54
N THR A 550 -12.23 -27.84 10.19
CA THR A 550 -12.61 -26.47 9.84
C THR A 550 -11.38 -25.72 9.36
N TYR A 551 -11.40 -25.18 8.14
CA TYR A 551 -10.32 -24.32 7.67
C TYR A 551 -10.66 -22.85 7.89
N LEU A 552 -9.62 -22.03 8.07
CA LEU A 552 -9.69 -20.58 8.10
C LEU A 552 -8.77 -20.03 7.02
N TRP A 553 -9.34 -19.34 6.03
CA TRP A 553 -8.64 -18.57 5.02
C TRP A 553 -8.72 -17.10 5.40
N ARG A 554 -7.61 -16.53 5.89
CA ARG A 554 -7.56 -15.15 6.34
C ARG A 554 -6.83 -14.30 5.32
N GLY A 555 -7.59 -13.52 4.57
CA GLY A 555 -7.08 -12.48 3.68
C GLY A 555 -6.67 -11.22 4.45
N SER A 556 -5.75 -10.43 3.89
CA SER A 556 -5.41 -9.11 4.42
C SER A 556 -6.55 -8.09 4.24
N GLU A 557 -7.46 -8.34 3.30
CA GLU A 557 -8.68 -7.57 3.07
C GLU A 557 -9.88 -8.24 3.74
N ALA A 558 -10.79 -7.44 4.32
CA ALA A 558 -11.95 -7.96 5.09
C ALA A 558 -12.85 -8.87 4.24
N ASP A 559 -13.07 -8.50 2.98
CA ASP A 559 -13.90 -9.27 2.03
C ASP A 559 -13.14 -10.46 1.39
N GLY A 560 -11.85 -10.61 1.70
CA GLY A 560 -10.98 -11.68 1.21
C GLY A 560 -10.84 -12.86 2.18
N SER A 561 -11.56 -12.88 3.29
CA SER A 561 -11.50 -13.97 4.28
C SER A 561 -12.71 -14.91 4.17
N THR A 562 -12.50 -16.21 4.36
CA THR A 562 -13.55 -17.22 4.36
C THR A 562 -13.19 -18.42 5.23
N SER A 563 -14.16 -19.26 5.55
CA SER A 563 -13.98 -20.51 6.29
C SER A 563 -15.06 -21.51 5.89
N ASP A 564 -14.74 -22.79 5.93
CA ASP A 564 -15.72 -23.87 5.78
C ASP A 564 -15.33 -25.06 6.66
N GLN A 565 -16.26 -26.00 6.83
CA GLN A 565 -16.06 -27.23 7.57
C GLN A 565 -16.45 -28.47 6.76
N SER A 566 -15.75 -29.57 6.99
CA SER A 566 -16.09 -30.87 6.44
C SER A 566 -15.60 -31.99 7.36
N GLU A 567 -16.14 -33.19 7.20
CA GLU A 567 -15.76 -34.34 8.02
C GLU A 567 -14.81 -35.27 7.26
N ILE A 568 -13.89 -35.89 7.99
CA ILE A 568 -13.03 -36.94 7.44
C ILE A 568 -13.91 -38.15 7.11
N THR A 569 -14.06 -38.43 5.81
CA THR A 569 -14.76 -39.61 5.29
C THR A 569 -13.80 -40.68 4.74
N SER A 570 -12.50 -40.38 4.70
CA SER A 570 -11.44 -41.28 4.24
C SER A 570 -10.19 -41.18 5.12
N LEU A 571 -9.64 -42.31 5.51
CA LEU A 571 -8.41 -42.38 6.33
C LEU A 571 -7.12 -42.44 5.49
N SER A 572 -7.25 -42.57 4.17
CA SER A 572 -6.12 -42.73 3.25
C SER A 572 -5.98 -41.59 2.25
N GLU A 573 -7.00 -40.75 2.12
CA GLU A 573 -6.99 -39.62 1.19
C GLU A 573 -7.05 -38.29 1.96
N PRO A 574 -6.20 -37.32 1.59
CA PRO A 574 -6.26 -35.96 2.13
C PRO A 574 -7.61 -35.30 1.84
N LEU A 575 -8.19 -34.61 2.82
CA LEU A 575 -9.38 -33.79 2.61
C LEU A 575 -9.01 -32.54 1.78
N VAL A 576 -9.84 -32.21 0.80
CA VAL A 576 -9.65 -31.06 -0.09
C VAL A 576 -10.89 -30.17 -0.02
N PHE A 577 -10.67 -28.86 0.15
CA PHE A 577 -11.68 -27.82 0.05
C PHE A 577 -11.46 -27.01 -1.22
N ASP A 578 -12.55 -26.61 -1.87
CA ASP A 578 -12.54 -25.66 -2.98
C ASP A 578 -12.81 -24.25 -2.43
N VAL A 579 -11.78 -23.40 -2.36
CA VAL A 579 -11.92 -22.02 -1.90
C VAL A 579 -12.42 -21.15 -3.06
N PRO A 580 -13.63 -20.57 -2.99
CA PRO A 580 -14.22 -19.87 -4.13
C PRO A 580 -13.32 -18.76 -4.68
N LYS A 581 -13.23 -18.67 -6.01
CA LYS A 581 -12.34 -17.74 -6.72
C LYS A 581 -12.52 -16.27 -6.30
N VAL A 582 -13.73 -15.87 -5.89
CA VAL A 582 -14.02 -14.52 -5.40
C VAL A 582 -13.16 -14.13 -4.19
N PHE A 583 -12.87 -15.07 -3.28
CA PHE A 583 -12.03 -14.79 -2.10
C PHE A 583 -10.54 -14.73 -2.46
N VAL A 584 -10.11 -15.42 -3.53
CA VAL A 584 -8.77 -15.27 -4.08
C VAL A 584 -8.63 -13.89 -4.72
N GLU A 585 -9.54 -13.51 -5.62
CA GLU A 585 -9.50 -12.24 -6.34
C GLU A 585 -9.60 -11.02 -5.40
N ALA A 586 -10.41 -11.12 -4.34
CA ALA A 586 -10.51 -10.09 -3.31
C ALA A 586 -9.19 -9.80 -2.57
N ASN A 587 -8.22 -10.74 -2.61
CA ASN A 587 -6.90 -10.58 -2.03
C ASN A 587 -5.82 -10.15 -3.03
N LEU A 588 -6.17 -9.68 -4.25
CA LEU A 588 -5.17 -9.26 -5.24
C LEU A 588 -4.17 -8.24 -4.65
N ASN A 589 -2.88 -8.56 -4.75
CA ASN A 589 -1.72 -7.86 -4.16
C ASN A 589 -1.57 -7.98 -2.63
N GLY A 590 -2.51 -8.63 -1.96
CA GLY A 590 -2.52 -8.89 -0.52
C GLY A 590 -1.80 -10.17 -0.10
N SER A 591 -1.98 -10.54 1.16
CA SER A 591 -1.47 -11.78 1.75
C SER A 591 -2.61 -12.63 2.30
N VAL A 592 -2.44 -13.94 2.25
CA VAL A 592 -3.36 -14.91 2.82
C VAL A 592 -2.61 -15.77 3.83
N GLU A 593 -3.23 -15.98 4.98
CA GLU A 593 -2.83 -16.96 5.98
C GLU A 593 -3.91 -18.03 6.08
N VAL A 594 -3.53 -19.30 5.90
CA VAL A 594 -4.45 -20.43 5.97
C VAL A 594 -4.08 -21.35 7.12
N SER A 595 -5.05 -21.69 7.95
CA SER A 595 -4.91 -22.73 8.98
C SER A 595 -6.16 -23.61 9.02
N TYR A 596 -6.09 -24.72 9.74
CA TYR A 596 -7.25 -25.55 10.03
C TYR A 596 -7.21 -26.07 11.46
N SER A 597 -8.37 -26.39 12.01
CA SER A 597 -8.55 -27.17 13.23
C SER A 597 -9.19 -28.51 12.91
N VAL A 598 -8.82 -29.52 13.68
CA VAL A 598 -9.48 -30.83 13.67
C VAL A 598 -10.20 -30.98 14.99
N GLU A 599 -11.47 -31.32 14.97
CA GLU A 599 -12.32 -31.54 16.13
C GLU A 599 -12.85 -32.97 16.12
N ARG A 600 -12.96 -33.58 17.30
CA ARG A 600 -13.54 -34.92 17.45
C ARG A 600 -14.62 -34.85 18.51
N ASP A 601 -15.80 -35.36 18.18
CA ASP A 601 -16.94 -35.45 19.10
C ASP A 601 -17.25 -34.09 19.79
N GLY A 602 -17.18 -32.97 19.05
CA GLY A 602 -17.44 -31.61 19.58
C GLY A 602 -16.33 -31.01 20.46
N HIS A 603 -15.19 -31.67 20.59
CA HIS A 603 -14.02 -31.15 21.32
C HIS A 603 -13.04 -30.50 20.33
N PRO A 604 -12.55 -29.27 20.58
CA PRO A 604 -11.45 -28.70 19.83
C PRO A 604 -10.26 -29.64 19.95
N GLY A 605 -9.87 -30.21 18.83
CA GLY A 605 -8.64 -30.92 18.71
C GLY A 605 -7.54 -29.99 18.22
N GLN A 606 -6.53 -30.60 17.63
CA GLN A 606 -5.29 -29.95 17.30
C GLN A 606 -5.49 -28.88 16.22
N VAL A 607 -4.73 -27.81 16.29
CA VAL A 607 -4.67 -26.76 15.26
C VAL A 607 -3.42 -26.91 14.41
N SER A 608 -3.54 -26.55 13.14
CA SER A 608 -2.42 -26.54 12.21
C SER A 608 -1.49 -25.37 12.43
N ARG A 609 -0.26 -25.55 11.95
CA ARG A 609 0.60 -24.42 11.60
C ARG A 609 -0.08 -23.60 10.48
N VAL A 610 0.25 -22.32 10.42
CA VAL A 610 -0.24 -21.42 9.37
C VAL A 610 0.55 -21.66 8.07
N PHE A 611 -0.14 -21.72 6.95
CA PHE A 611 0.42 -21.63 5.61
C PHE A 611 0.18 -20.23 5.05
N SER A 612 1.25 -19.48 4.82
CA SER A 612 1.16 -18.09 4.36
C SER A 612 1.66 -17.97 2.92
N PHE A 613 0.93 -17.21 2.10
CA PHE A 613 1.32 -16.88 0.72
C PHE A 613 0.76 -15.52 0.31
N ARG A 614 1.23 -14.96 -0.80
CA ARG A 614 0.68 -13.74 -1.40
C ARG A 614 -0.23 -14.07 -2.57
N VAL A 615 -1.21 -13.22 -2.83
CA VAL A 615 -2.06 -13.34 -4.01
C VAL A 615 -1.67 -12.26 -5.02
N GLY A 616 -1.36 -12.67 -6.24
CA GLY A 616 -0.85 -11.80 -7.30
C GLY A 616 0.09 -12.55 -8.23
N VAL A 617 0.92 -11.82 -8.97
CA VAL A 617 1.93 -12.43 -9.85
C VAL A 617 3.28 -12.44 -9.12
N LEU A 618 4.03 -13.52 -9.27
CA LEU A 618 5.37 -13.66 -8.67
C LEU A 618 6.25 -12.49 -9.14
N ALA A 619 6.68 -11.63 -8.21
CA ALA A 619 7.61 -10.55 -8.52
C ALA A 619 8.96 -11.15 -8.90
N LEU A 620 9.44 -10.90 -10.12
CA LEU A 620 10.79 -11.29 -10.52
C LEU A 620 11.82 -10.47 -9.72
N GLU A 621 12.77 -11.13 -9.07
CA GLU A 621 13.96 -10.45 -8.55
C GLU A 621 14.94 -10.16 -9.69
N LEU A 622 14.91 -8.93 -10.19
CA LEU A 622 15.77 -8.47 -11.28
C LEU A 622 17.07 -7.86 -10.76
N GLY A 623 18.20 -8.24 -11.37
CA GLY A 623 19.48 -7.56 -11.17
C GLY A 623 19.62 -6.35 -12.11
N ALA A 624 20.43 -5.35 -11.73
CA ALA A 624 20.80 -4.28 -12.66
C ALA A 624 21.49 -4.85 -13.92
N PRO A 625 21.27 -4.26 -15.11
CA PRO A 625 21.98 -4.69 -16.30
C PRO A 625 23.49 -4.45 -16.17
N LYS A 626 24.29 -5.14 -16.98
CA LYS A 626 25.74 -4.87 -17.10
C LYS A 626 26.07 -4.39 -18.50
N VAL A 627 27.07 -3.52 -18.62
CA VAL A 627 27.63 -3.10 -19.91
C VAL A 627 28.99 -3.78 -20.06
N LEU A 628 29.15 -4.64 -21.07
CA LEU A 628 30.32 -5.52 -21.17
C LEU A 628 31.63 -4.74 -21.39
N GLU A 629 31.56 -3.62 -22.11
CA GLU A 629 32.67 -2.71 -22.38
C GLU A 629 32.96 -1.79 -21.17
N ALA A 630 32.15 -1.85 -20.11
CA ALA A 630 32.27 -1.03 -18.90
C ALA A 630 32.04 -1.87 -17.62
N PRO A 631 32.91 -2.85 -17.32
CA PRO A 631 32.71 -3.77 -16.20
C PRO A 631 32.61 -3.07 -14.83
N ASP A 632 33.25 -1.90 -14.68
CA ASP A 632 33.21 -1.07 -13.46
C ASP A 632 32.17 0.08 -13.55
N ALA A 633 31.15 -0.07 -14.39
CA ALA A 633 30.13 0.96 -14.69
C ALA A 633 30.71 2.30 -15.20
N THR A 634 31.94 2.29 -15.71
CA THR A 634 32.60 3.44 -16.33
C THR A 634 33.08 3.04 -17.72
N LEU A 635 32.49 3.62 -18.75
CA LEU A 635 32.83 3.38 -20.15
C LEU A 635 33.83 4.42 -20.65
N ASP A 636 34.99 3.98 -21.14
CA ASP A 636 35.81 4.79 -22.02
C ASP A 636 35.19 4.77 -23.42
N PRO A 637 34.82 5.92 -24.02
CA PRO A 637 34.23 5.94 -25.34
C PRO A 637 35.03 5.17 -26.40
N LEU A 638 36.36 5.09 -26.27
CA LEU A 638 37.20 4.39 -27.25
C LEU A 638 37.00 2.86 -27.23
N ASP A 639 36.47 2.30 -26.14
CA ASP A 639 36.13 0.87 -26.05
C ASP A 639 34.79 0.54 -26.74
N ALA A 640 34.00 1.56 -27.10
CA ALA A 640 32.66 1.43 -27.69
C ALA A 640 32.51 2.12 -29.05
N VAL A 641 33.61 2.24 -29.81
CA VAL A 641 33.61 2.86 -31.16
C VAL A 641 32.71 2.10 -32.14
N GLU A 642 32.58 0.78 -31.97
CA GLU A 642 31.69 -0.09 -32.76
C GLU A 642 30.29 -0.26 -32.13
N GLY A 643 30.06 0.28 -30.93
CA GLY A 643 28.86 0.08 -30.12
C GLY A 643 29.20 -0.45 -28.73
N ALA A 644 28.16 -0.67 -27.91
CA ALA A 644 28.29 -1.30 -26.60
C ALA A 644 27.29 -2.45 -26.48
N THR A 645 27.52 -3.36 -25.54
CA THR A 645 26.69 -4.55 -25.33
C THR A 645 26.14 -4.54 -23.91
N VAL A 646 24.80 -4.58 -23.79
CA VAL A 646 24.12 -4.69 -22.49
C VAL A 646 23.75 -6.14 -22.24
N GLU A 647 24.25 -6.69 -21.13
CA GLU A 647 23.87 -8.00 -20.60
C GLU A 647 22.72 -7.84 -19.61
N VAL A 648 21.61 -8.50 -19.90
CA VAL A 648 20.44 -8.67 -19.02
C VAL A 648 20.43 -10.12 -18.54
N SER A 649 20.38 -10.35 -17.22
CA SER A 649 20.30 -11.70 -16.67
C SER A 649 19.46 -11.75 -15.40
N TYR A 650 18.62 -12.78 -15.29
CA TYR A 650 17.84 -13.07 -14.09
C TYR A 650 17.43 -14.55 -14.07
N ALA A 651 17.23 -15.10 -12.88
CA ALA A 651 16.79 -16.48 -12.71
C ALA A 651 15.34 -16.65 -13.17
N GLY A 652 15.04 -17.73 -13.89
CA GLY A 652 13.68 -18.01 -14.36
C GLY A 652 13.25 -17.24 -15.61
N MET A 653 14.20 -16.69 -16.38
CA MET A 653 13.94 -16.12 -17.71
C MET A 653 13.28 -17.17 -18.62
N ALA A 654 12.08 -16.86 -19.09
CA ALA A 654 11.31 -17.69 -20.00
C ALA A 654 11.36 -17.10 -21.41
N GLU A 655 11.28 -17.97 -22.43
CA GLU A 655 11.18 -17.52 -23.83
C GLU A 655 9.91 -16.68 -24.11
N SER A 656 8.90 -16.79 -23.24
CA SER A 656 7.68 -15.97 -23.29
C SER A 656 7.80 -14.60 -22.62
N ASP A 657 8.93 -14.29 -21.98
CA ASP A 657 9.19 -12.95 -21.45
C ASP A 657 9.40 -11.95 -22.59
N GLN A 658 8.94 -10.73 -22.39
CA GLN A 658 9.17 -9.58 -23.25
C GLN A 658 9.99 -8.56 -22.47
N ILE A 659 11.25 -8.37 -22.87
CA ILE A 659 12.23 -7.53 -22.17
C ILE A 659 12.38 -6.22 -22.93
N ILE A 660 12.17 -5.08 -22.26
CA ILE A 660 12.34 -3.74 -22.83
C ILE A 660 13.53 -3.08 -22.11
N LEU A 661 14.57 -2.71 -22.86
CA LEU A 661 15.75 -2.03 -22.34
C LEU A 661 15.57 -0.51 -22.41
N HIS A 662 15.80 0.16 -21.29
CA HIS A 662 15.75 1.61 -21.13
C HIS A 662 17.16 2.18 -21.06
N TRP A 663 17.62 2.88 -22.11
CA TRP A 663 18.88 3.62 -22.12
C TRP A 663 18.57 5.11 -22.04
N ARG A 664 18.75 5.72 -20.87
CA ARG A 664 18.36 7.11 -20.60
C ARG A 664 19.59 7.98 -20.41
N GLY A 665 19.97 8.66 -21.49
CA GLY A 665 21.05 9.64 -21.55
C GLY A 665 20.64 11.04 -21.08
N THR A 666 21.58 11.99 -21.18
CA THR A 666 21.36 13.38 -20.74
C THR A 666 20.66 14.25 -21.78
N ALA A 667 20.57 13.80 -23.03
CA ALA A 667 19.91 14.48 -24.14
C ALA A 667 19.01 13.50 -24.91
N ILE A 668 17.99 14.02 -25.60
CA ILE A 668 17.04 13.19 -26.37
C ILE A 668 17.76 12.28 -27.37
N ALA A 669 18.80 12.77 -28.05
CA ALA A 669 19.56 11.99 -29.02
C ALA A 669 20.39 10.85 -28.38
N GLY A 670 20.62 10.92 -27.07
CA GLY A 670 21.35 9.93 -26.27
C GLY A 670 20.44 9.01 -25.46
N SER A 671 19.11 9.06 -25.68
CA SER A 671 18.13 8.23 -24.97
C SER A 671 17.31 7.39 -25.95
N VAL A 672 17.06 6.12 -25.61
CA VAL A 672 16.22 5.22 -26.41
C VAL A 672 15.63 4.11 -25.53
N GLU A 673 14.50 3.58 -25.96
CA GLU A 673 13.95 2.30 -25.47
C GLU A 673 14.10 1.26 -26.59
N LEU A 674 14.68 0.11 -26.28
CA LEU A 674 14.92 -0.98 -27.22
C LEU A 674 14.08 -2.20 -26.82
N GLY A 675 13.44 -2.84 -27.80
CA GLY A 675 12.60 -4.02 -27.60
C GLY A 675 11.15 -3.84 -28.10
N PRO A 676 10.24 -4.74 -27.69
CA PRO A 676 10.48 -5.86 -26.77
C PRO A 676 11.35 -6.96 -27.39
N PHE A 677 12.25 -7.54 -26.58
CA PHE A 677 13.05 -8.70 -26.91
C PHE A 677 12.47 -9.94 -26.23
N ALA A 678 12.44 -11.08 -26.92
CA ALA A 678 12.05 -12.34 -26.28
C ALA A 678 13.13 -12.78 -25.27
N GLY A 679 12.71 -13.32 -24.12
CA GLY A 679 13.63 -13.93 -23.16
C GLY A 679 14.37 -15.14 -23.73
N ASP A 680 15.47 -15.51 -23.08
CA ASP A 680 16.30 -16.66 -23.46
C ASP A 680 16.31 -17.69 -22.33
N ALA A 681 16.03 -18.96 -22.65
CA ALA A 681 15.97 -20.05 -21.67
C ALA A 681 17.30 -20.29 -20.92
N SER A 682 18.42 -19.74 -21.40
CA SER A 682 19.71 -19.75 -20.70
C SER A 682 19.77 -18.83 -19.48
N GLY A 683 18.81 -17.89 -19.32
CA GLY A 683 18.81 -16.92 -18.23
C GLY A 683 19.51 -15.60 -18.54
N THR A 684 20.09 -15.45 -19.73
CA THR A 684 20.88 -14.27 -20.13
C THR A 684 20.56 -13.84 -21.56
N LEU A 685 20.41 -12.53 -21.76
CA LEU A 685 20.20 -11.88 -23.05
C LEU A 685 21.26 -10.79 -23.26
N LEU A 686 21.84 -10.72 -24.45
CA LEU A 686 22.77 -9.66 -24.88
C LEU A 686 22.07 -8.73 -25.87
N ILE A 687 22.10 -7.42 -25.60
CA ILE A 687 21.45 -6.39 -26.40
C ILE A 687 22.50 -5.40 -26.89
N ASP A 688 22.62 -5.26 -28.21
CA ASP A 688 23.56 -4.33 -28.83
C ASP A 688 23.05 -2.88 -28.78
N ILE A 689 23.95 -1.97 -28.45
CA ILE A 689 23.75 -0.52 -28.41
C ILE A 689 24.57 0.12 -29.52
N GLU A 690 23.90 0.82 -30.43
CA GLU A 690 24.58 1.49 -31.55
C GLU A 690 25.63 2.50 -31.07
N ALA A 691 26.81 2.52 -31.72
CA ALA A 691 27.88 3.48 -31.47
C ALA A 691 27.41 4.94 -31.51
N ALA A 692 26.41 5.25 -32.35
CA ALA A 692 25.87 6.60 -32.45
C ALA A 692 25.11 7.04 -31.18
N LEU A 693 24.46 6.10 -30.48
CA LEU A 693 23.77 6.38 -29.21
C LEU A 693 24.78 6.57 -28.08
N VAL A 694 25.83 5.74 -28.04
CA VAL A 694 26.96 5.92 -27.11
C VAL A 694 27.61 7.28 -27.34
N GLY A 695 27.92 7.59 -28.59
CA GLY A 695 28.48 8.88 -29.01
C GLY A 695 27.63 10.07 -28.60
N ALA A 696 26.31 9.99 -28.75
CA ALA A 696 25.38 11.05 -28.34
C ALA A 696 25.34 11.31 -26.82
N ASN A 697 26.02 10.51 -26.01
CA ASN A 697 26.20 10.75 -24.59
C ASN A 697 27.59 11.29 -24.22
N ILE A 698 28.51 11.45 -25.17
CA ILE A 698 29.83 12.03 -24.93
C ILE A 698 29.71 13.55 -24.73
N GLY A 699 30.15 14.03 -23.57
CA GLY A 699 30.18 15.44 -23.20
C GLY A 699 31.59 15.96 -22.89
N PRO A 700 31.74 17.27 -22.59
CA PRO A 700 33.03 17.90 -22.25
C PRO A 700 33.52 17.57 -20.83
N ALA A 701 32.67 16.91 -20.05
CA ALA A 701 32.97 16.25 -18.80
C ALA A 701 32.28 14.88 -18.82
N ASP A 702 32.65 13.98 -17.91
CA ASP A 702 32.02 12.67 -17.79
C ASP A 702 30.50 12.81 -17.61
N THR A 703 29.75 12.02 -18.36
CA THR A 703 28.28 12.03 -18.36
C THR A 703 27.75 10.77 -17.72
N THR A 704 26.55 10.85 -17.13
CA THR A 704 25.88 9.68 -16.54
C THR A 704 24.68 9.30 -17.40
N VAL A 705 24.64 8.03 -17.78
CA VAL A 705 23.52 7.37 -18.45
C VAL A 705 22.88 6.40 -17.46
N GLN A 706 21.56 6.39 -17.41
CA GLN A 706 20.79 5.43 -16.62
C GLN A 706 20.36 4.27 -17.52
N VAL A 707 20.76 3.04 -17.17
CA VAL A 707 20.42 1.83 -17.91
C VAL A 707 19.59 0.91 -17.01
N SER A 708 18.37 0.58 -17.43
CA SER A 708 17.49 -0.39 -16.74
C SER A 708 16.73 -1.22 -17.78
N TYR A 709 16.02 -2.26 -17.36
CA TYR A 709 15.10 -3.01 -18.21
C TYR A 709 13.82 -3.37 -17.47
N SER A 710 12.71 -3.50 -18.19
CA SER A 710 11.46 -4.05 -17.67
C SER A 710 11.17 -5.41 -18.30
N VAL A 711 10.48 -6.28 -17.55
CA VAL A 711 10.07 -7.61 -18.01
C VAL A 711 8.56 -7.70 -17.98
N GLU A 712 7.96 -8.03 -19.12
CA GLU A 712 6.53 -8.31 -19.26
C GLU A 712 6.31 -9.79 -19.60
N ARG A 713 5.29 -10.42 -19.00
CA ARG A 713 4.85 -11.79 -19.35
C ARG A 713 3.33 -11.79 -19.49
N SER A 714 2.84 -12.37 -20.57
CA SER A 714 1.39 -12.43 -20.86
C SER A 714 0.69 -11.06 -20.88
N GLY A 715 1.41 -9.99 -21.24
CA GLY A 715 0.88 -8.63 -21.32
C GLY A 715 0.79 -7.87 -19.99
N GLN A 716 1.38 -8.40 -18.91
CA GLN A 716 1.55 -7.68 -17.64
C GLN A 716 3.03 -7.46 -17.33
N GLU A 717 3.37 -6.25 -16.88
CA GLU A 717 4.69 -5.92 -16.35
C GLU A 717 4.93 -6.67 -15.03
N LEU A 718 5.92 -7.55 -15.02
CA LEU A 718 6.27 -8.37 -13.86
C LEU A 718 7.19 -7.62 -12.89
N ALA A 719 8.17 -6.88 -13.42
CA ALA A 719 9.12 -6.10 -12.64
C ALA A 719 9.95 -5.16 -13.54
N GLU A 720 10.50 -4.11 -12.92
CA GLU A 720 11.56 -3.25 -13.49
C GLU A 720 12.87 -3.51 -12.73
N SER A 721 13.99 -3.56 -13.46
CA SER A 721 15.32 -3.76 -12.88
C SER A 721 15.78 -2.54 -12.08
N PRO A 722 16.67 -2.71 -11.09
CA PRO A 722 17.47 -1.60 -10.59
C PRO A 722 18.23 -0.90 -11.71
N VAL A 723 18.45 0.41 -11.56
CA VAL A 723 19.14 1.25 -12.54
C VAL A 723 20.66 1.10 -12.40
N LEU A 724 21.34 0.73 -13.49
CA LEU A 724 22.79 0.92 -13.63
C LEU A 724 23.06 2.40 -13.96
N SER A 725 23.84 3.07 -13.11
CA SER A 725 24.34 4.42 -13.39
C SER A 725 25.69 4.32 -14.12
N LEU A 726 25.65 4.26 -15.45
CA LEU A 726 26.81 4.16 -16.32
C LEU A 726 27.46 5.53 -16.51
N ILE A 727 28.76 5.66 -16.19
CA ILE A 727 29.54 6.86 -16.44
C ILE A 727 30.22 6.73 -17.80
N ILE A 728 29.89 7.59 -18.76
CA ILE A 728 30.60 7.68 -20.04
C ILE A 728 31.62 8.80 -19.94
N ARG A 729 32.91 8.47 -20.11
CA ARG A 729 34.00 9.45 -19.98
C ARG A 729 33.97 10.48 -21.11
N THR A 730 34.57 11.63 -20.85
CA THR A 730 34.89 12.59 -21.92
C THR A 730 35.83 11.95 -22.93
N LEU A 731 35.54 12.12 -24.23
CA LEU A 731 36.41 11.62 -25.30
C LEU A 731 37.78 12.32 -25.25
N THR A 732 38.84 11.52 -25.21
CA THR A 732 40.23 11.99 -25.28
C THR A 732 40.87 11.61 -26.62
N GLY A 733 42.09 12.08 -26.91
CA GLY A 733 42.81 11.70 -28.13
C GLY A 733 42.41 12.44 -29.42
N LEU A 734 41.55 13.48 -29.33
CA LEU A 734 41.21 14.34 -30.47
C LEU A 734 42.48 14.96 -31.10
N SER A 735 42.60 14.85 -32.42
CA SER A 735 43.77 15.35 -33.17
C SER A 735 43.82 16.88 -33.20
N SER A 736 44.98 17.46 -32.91
CA SER A 736 45.18 18.92 -33.00
C SER A 736 44.86 19.44 -34.41
N PRO A 737 44.03 20.48 -34.55
CA PRO A 737 43.80 21.09 -35.85
C PRO A 737 45.05 21.76 -36.42
N THR A 738 45.05 21.98 -37.74
CA THR A 738 46.18 22.56 -38.46
C THR A 738 45.75 23.76 -39.31
N LEU A 739 46.72 24.60 -39.64
CA LEU A 739 46.61 25.66 -40.62
C LEU A 739 47.77 25.48 -41.62
N PRO A 740 47.59 24.76 -42.73
CA PRO A 740 48.69 24.32 -43.60
C PRO A 740 49.57 25.44 -44.16
N GLN A 741 49.05 26.68 -44.21
CA GLN A 741 49.81 27.87 -44.64
C GLN A 741 50.76 28.43 -43.56
N ALA A 742 50.67 27.97 -42.31
CA ALA A 742 51.62 28.32 -41.26
C ALA A 742 52.84 27.39 -41.27
N GLY A 743 54.02 27.95 -41.02
CA GLY A 743 55.28 27.21 -40.95
C GLY A 743 55.98 27.46 -39.62
N ASN A 744 56.44 26.40 -38.94
CA ASN A 744 57.15 26.47 -37.66
C ASN A 744 56.42 27.31 -36.59
N GLY A 745 55.08 27.18 -36.51
CA GLY A 745 54.26 27.93 -35.54
C GLY A 745 54.01 29.40 -35.92
N VAL A 746 54.40 29.85 -37.12
CA VAL A 746 54.25 31.24 -37.56
C VAL A 746 53.35 31.33 -38.79
N LEU A 747 52.36 32.22 -38.74
CA LEU A 747 51.54 32.60 -39.88
C LEU A 747 52.01 33.96 -40.44
N ASN A 748 52.67 33.92 -41.60
CA ASN A 748 53.15 35.12 -42.28
C ASN A 748 52.16 35.59 -43.35
N LEU A 749 51.24 36.49 -42.98
CA LEU A 749 50.15 36.92 -43.86
C LEU A 749 50.61 37.52 -45.19
N PRO A 750 51.66 38.37 -45.25
CA PRO A 750 52.21 38.86 -46.52
C PRO A 750 52.61 37.77 -47.54
N LEU A 751 53.00 36.57 -47.09
CA LEU A 751 53.40 35.47 -47.98
C LEU A 751 52.22 34.63 -48.49
N ILE A 752 51.02 34.90 -48.00
CA ILE A 752 49.82 34.12 -48.31
C ILE A 752 48.91 34.96 -49.21
N SER A 753 48.60 34.44 -50.40
CA SER A 753 47.55 34.97 -51.27
C SER A 753 46.18 34.48 -50.78
N GLY A 754 45.28 35.40 -50.42
CA GLY A 754 43.93 35.07 -49.96
C GLY A 754 43.82 34.73 -48.47
N ASN A 755 42.80 33.92 -48.14
CA ASN A 755 42.46 33.47 -46.79
C ASN A 755 43.16 32.13 -46.48
N PRO A 756 43.85 31.98 -45.34
CA PRO A 756 44.36 30.67 -44.93
C PRO A 756 43.22 29.71 -44.55
N ASN A 757 43.46 28.40 -44.65
CA ASN A 757 42.44 27.38 -44.43
C ASN A 757 42.76 26.57 -43.17
N PHE A 758 41.84 26.58 -42.22
CA PHE A 758 41.79 25.66 -41.10
C PHE A 758 41.45 24.25 -41.59
N ARG A 759 42.08 23.23 -41.01
CA ARG A 759 41.80 21.81 -41.25
C ARG A 759 41.85 21.02 -39.93
N ALA A 760 40.82 20.23 -39.67
CA ALA A 760 40.81 19.17 -38.66
C ALA A 760 40.50 17.83 -39.35
N GLU A 761 41.23 16.76 -38.99
CA GLU A 761 40.95 15.40 -39.49
C GLU A 761 39.66 14.83 -38.86
N SER A 762 39.15 13.72 -39.40
CA SER A 762 38.05 12.97 -38.78
C SER A 762 38.38 12.54 -37.35
N TRP A 763 37.37 12.49 -36.47
CA TRP A 763 37.49 12.06 -35.08
C TRP A 763 36.57 10.87 -34.78
N ASP A 764 36.85 10.12 -33.72
CA ASP A 764 35.99 9.00 -33.31
C ASP A 764 34.58 9.48 -32.97
N PHE A 765 33.57 8.68 -33.31
CA PHE A 765 32.14 9.05 -33.26
C PHE A 765 31.73 10.22 -34.17
N ILE A 766 32.54 10.65 -35.14
CA ILE A 766 32.12 11.66 -36.12
C ILE A 766 30.88 11.18 -36.89
N LYS A 767 29.81 11.98 -36.87
CA LYS A 767 28.56 11.65 -37.56
C LYS A 767 27.91 12.91 -38.12
N GLU A 768 27.28 12.76 -39.29
CA GLU A 768 26.47 13.83 -39.87
C GLU A 768 25.40 14.30 -38.87
N GLY A 769 25.20 15.61 -38.83
CA GLY A 769 24.29 16.28 -37.91
C GLY A 769 24.93 16.73 -36.59
N GLN A 770 26.18 16.40 -36.28
CA GLN A 770 26.89 16.98 -35.12
C GLN A 770 26.99 18.51 -35.23
N ARG A 771 27.21 19.18 -34.09
CA ARG A 771 27.35 20.65 -34.05
C ARG A 771 28.79 21.02 -33.73
N VAL A 772 29.38 21.94 -34.49
CA VAL A 772 30.75 22.42 -34.28
C VAL A 772 30.83 23.93 -34.10
N TRP A 773 31.79 24.37 -33.28
CA TRP A 773 32.14 25.77 -33.06
C TRP A 773 33.59 25.98 -33.41
N LEU A 774 33.87 27.10 -34.10
CA LEU A 774 35.22 27.47 -34.48
C LEU A 774 35.44 28.94 -34.15
N THR A 775 36.38 29.20 -33.26
CA THR A 775 36.68 30.55 -32.78
C THR A 775 38.17 30.85 -32.90
N VAL A 776 38.50 32.05 -33.38
CA VAL A 776 39.88 32.56 -33.38
C VAL A 776 40.03 33.56 -32.25
N HIS A 777 40.92 33.31 -31.30
CA HIS A 777 41.22 34.22 -30.21
C HIS A 777 42.57 34.90 -30.43
N GLY A 778 42.68 36.20 -30.24
CA GLY A 778 43.96 36.90 -30.38
C GLY A 778 43.95 38.30 -29.80
N THR A 779 45.13 38.93 -29.76
CA THR A 779 45.29 40.31 -29.29
C THR A 779 45.20 41.29 -30.48
N LYS A 780 44.34 42.30 -30.40
CA LYS A 780 44.25 43.39 -31.39
C LYS A 780 45.42 44.36 -31.31
N THR A 781 45.60 45.18 -32.34
CA THR A 781 46.64 46.23 -32.43
C THR A 781 46.59 47.25 -31.28
N ASN A 782 45.42 47.47 -30.67
CA ASN A 782 45.22 48.32 -29.49
C ASN A 782 45.55 47.60 -28.15
N ASN A 783 46.08 46.38 -28.18
CA ASN A 783 46.36 45.50 -27.04
C ASN A 783 45.14 44.93 -26.28
N THR A 784 43.92 44.98 -26.85
CA THR A 784 42.77 44.27 -26.26
C THR A 784 42.69 42.85 -26.80
N SER A 785 42.26 41.89 -25.98
CA SER A 785 41.95 40.52 -26.46
C SER A 785 40.60 40.52 -27.18
N GLU A 786 40.51 39.78 -28.27
CA GLU A 786 39.27 39.59 -29.04
C GLU A 786 39.10 38.14 -29.49
N SER A 787 37.84 37.73 -29.68
CA SER A 787 37.46 36.42 -30.19
C SER A 787 36.57 36.59 -31.42
N PHE A 788 36.93 35.94 -32.52
CA PHE A 788 36.20 35.98 -33.78
C PHE A 788 35.56 34.61 -34.02
N ARG A 789 34.23 34.52 -33.90
CA ARG A 789 33.49 33.28 -34.15
C ARG A 789 33.31 33.08 -35.65
N LEU A 790 33.90 32.00 -36.18
CA LEU A 790 33.79 31.61 -37.58
C LEU A 790 32.62 30.65 -37.82
N TRP A 791 32.29 29.85 -36.81
CA TRP A 791 31.11 28.99 -36.74
C TRP A 791 30.49 29.03 -35.35
N THR A 792 29.16 29.06 -35.32
CA THR A 792 28.35 28.90 -34.11
C THR A 792 27.35 27.79 -34.37
N ALA A 793 27.44 26.69 -33.61
CA ALA A 793 26.58 25.51 -33.75
C ALA A 793 26.42 25.07 -35.23
N HIS A 794 27.52 25.03 -35.97
CA HIS A 794 27.50 24.65 -37.38
C HIS A 794 27.20 23.16 -37.51
N VAL A 795 26.21 22.81 -38.34
CA VAL A 795 25.82 21.42 -38.58
C VAL A 795 26.89 20.76 -39.47
N LEU A 796 27.47 19.67 -38.99
CA LEU A 796 28.40 18.86 -39.75
C LEU A 796 27.65 18.08 -40.84
N THR A 797 28.06 18.24 -42.10
CA THR A 797 27.44 17.59 -43.27
C THR A 797 28.33 16.54 -43.93
N GLU A 798 29.62 16.48 -43.59
CA GLU A 798 30.60 15.53 -44.13
C GLU A 798 31.53 15.06 -43.01
N THR A 799 32.00 13.81 -43.09
CA THR A 799 32.74 13.15 -41.99
C THR A 799 34.21 12.84 -42.29
N GLN A 800 34.74 13.25 -43.45
CA GLN A 800 36.12 12.94 -43.85
C GLN A 800 37.17 13.89 -43.25
N ALA A 801 37.00 15.21 -43.41
CA ALA A 801 37.84 16.23 -42.80
C ALA A 801 37.10 17.58 -42.76
N LEU A 802 37.22 18.31 -41.65
CA LEU A 802 36.56 19.60 -41.47
C LEU A 802 37.48 20.74 -41.93
N THR A 803 37.06 21.50 -42.93
CA THR A 803 37.84 22.63 -43.46
C THR A 803 37.07 23.95 -43.41
N ARG A 804 37.80 25.06 -43.12
CA ARG A 804 37.21 26.41 -43.08
C ARG A 804 38.24 27.48 -43.44
N SER A 805 37.93 28.35 -44.39
CA SER A 805 38.75 29.54 -44.63
C SER A 805 38.63 30.52 -43.47
N ILE A 806 39.76 30.93 -42.89
CA ILE A 806 39.82 32.00 -41.89
C ILE A 806 39.94 33.32 -42.66
N PRO A 807 38.98 34.26 -42.52
CA PRO A 807 39.03 35.53 -43.21
C PRO A 807 40.32 36.31 -42.91
N ARG A 808 40.99 36.80 -43.96
CA ARG A 808 42.24 37.54 -43.83
C ARG A 808 42.09 38.83 -43.03
N ASP A 809 40.96 39.51 -43.18
CA ASP A 809 40.60 40.74 -42.47
C ASP A 809 40.47 40.53 -40.96
N VAL A 810 39.98 39.36 -40.51
CA VAL A 810 40.00 38.96 -39.09
C VAL A 810 41.43 38.92 -38.57
N LEU A 811 42.35 38.27 -39.31
CA LEU A 811 43.75 38.15 -38.90
C LEU A 811 44.48 39.50 -38.96
N GLN A 812 44.16 40.38 -39.91
CA GLN A 812 44.76 41.70 -40.03
C GLN A 812 44.43 42.64 -38.85
N GLN A 813 43.33 42.41 -38.13
CA GLN A 813 42.99 43.17 -36.93
C GLN A 813 43.89 42.82 -35.73
N LEU A 814 44.51 41.63 -35.76
CA LEU A 814 45.39 41.17 -34.70
C LEU A 814 46.75 41.88 -34.75
N LYS A 815 47.40 41.98 -33.60
CA LYS A 815 48.68 42.67 -33.43
C LYS A 815 49.79 41.87 -34.12
N HIS A 816 50.66 42.57 -34.84
CA HIS A 816 51.87 41.96 -35.37
C HIS A 816 52.73 41.38 -34.22
N GLY A 817 53.22 40.15 -34.40
CA GLY A 817 54.06 39.44 -33.44
C GLY A 817 53.32 38.90 -32.22
N SER A 818 51.98 39.04 -32.12
CA SER A 818 51.21 38.39 -31.07
C SER A 818 50.85 36.96 -31.45
N LYS A 819 50.64 36.13 -30.42
CA LYS A 819 50.04 34.81 -30.58
C LYS A 819 48.53 34.94 -30.80
N PHE A 820 47.96 34.00 -31.54
CA PHE A 820 46.53 33.78 -31.63
C PHE A 820 46.26 32.26 -31.56
N THR A 821 45.10 31.89 -31.05
CA THR A 821 44.67 30.49 -30.98
C THR A 821 43.44 30.25 -31.85
N VAL A 822 43.35 29.04 -32.40
CA VAL A 822 42.15 28.55 -33.07
C VAL A 822 41.56 27.43 -32.22
N GLU A 823 40.35 27.67 -31.72
CA GLU A 823 39.58 26.76 -30.87
C GLU A 823 38.51 26.06 -31.71
N LEU A 824 38.51 24.73 -31.70
CA LEU A 824 37.47 23.88 -32.28
C LEU A 824 36.78 23.11 -31.15
N LYS A 825 35.44 23.09 -31.16
CA LYS A 825 34.61 22.24 -30.28
C LYS A 825 33.55 21.48 -31.07
N VAL A 826 33.18 20.29 -30.60
CA VAL A 826 32.12 19.44 -31.20
C VAL A 826 31.12 18.96 -30.15
N SER A 827 29.83 19.04 -30.43
CA SER A 827 28.77 18.36 -29.69
C SER A 827 28.36 17.10 -30.44
N PHE A 828 28.41 15.97 -29.75
CA PHE A 828 28.08 14.65 -30.29
C PHE A 828 26.57 14.37 -30.29
N ASP A 829 25.84 14.95 -29.33
CA ASP A 829 24.39 14.85 -29.15
C ASP A 829 23.57 15.78 -30.06
N ARG A 830 24.25 16.54 -30.93
CA ARG A 830 23.66 17.48 -31.90
C ARG A 830 23.01 18.72 -31.25
N ASP A 831 23.23 18.95 -29.97
CA ASP A 831 22.76 20.13 -29.25
C ASP A 831 23.44 21.42 -29.77
N THR A 832 22.71 22.51 -29.71
CA THR A 832 23.18 23.85 -30.08
C THR A 832 23.81 24.62 -28.91
N ASP A 833 23.83 24.08 -27.69
CA ASP A 833 24.56 24.62 -26.55
C ASP A 833 26.06 24.26 -26.62
N GLU A 834 26.89 25.29 -26.83
CA GLU A 834 28.36 25.16 -26.86
C GLU A 834 28.93 24.56 -25.57
N ARG A 835 28.24 24.69 -24.43
CA ARG A 835 28.68 24.13 -23.15
C ARG A 835 28.67 22.61 -23.12
N ARG A 836 27.98 21.96 -24.06
CA ARG A 836 27.92 20.51 -24.22
C ARG A 836 28.95 19.99 -25.24
N ALA A 837 29.79 20.88 -25.78
CA ALA A 837 30.75 20.54 -26.81
C ALA A 837 32.13 20.19 -26.24
N VAL A 838 32.69 19.06 -26.67
CA VAL A 838 34.06 18.61 -26.38
C VAL A 838 35.06 19.46 -27.16
N MET A 839 36.12 19.89 -26.49
CA MET A 839 37.14 20.77 -27.04
C MET A 839 38.32 19.97 -27.62
N PHE A 840 38.74 20.32 -28.84
CA PHE A 840 39.97 19.82 -29.45
C PHE A 840 41.20 20.51 -28.83
N PRO A 841 42.41 19.92 -28.94
CA PRO A 841 43.63 20.64 -28.61
C PRO A 841 43.73 21.98 -29.36
N MET A 842 44.07 23.06 -28.65
CA MET A 842 44.14 24.40 -29.26
C MET A 842 45.33 24.53 -30.22
N LEU A 843 45.07 25.07 -31.42
CA LEU A 843 46.13 25.45 -32.35
C LEU A 843 46.63 26.87 -32.02
N GLU A 844 47.86 27.02 -31.54
CA GLU A 844 48.49 28.31 -31.24
C GLU A 844 49.53 28.70 -32.31
N LEU A 845 49.43 29.92 -32.85
CA LEU A 845 50.33 30.45 -33.89
C LEU A 845 50.74 31.90 -33.61
N GLU A 846 51.95 32.30 -34.01
CA GLU A 846 52.40 33.70 -34.04
C GLU A 846 51.98 34.37 -35.37
N LEU A 847 51.39 35.57 -35.30
CA LEU A 847 50.99 36.32 -36.49
C LEU A 847 52.05 37.32 -36.96
N ARG A 848 52.35 37.34 -38.27
CA ARG A 848 53.15 38.41 -38.89
C ARG A 848 52.33 39.19 -39.93
N ASN A 849 52.06 40.47 -39.60
CA ASN A 849 51.39 41.46 -40.46
C ASN A 849 52.36 42.34 -41.27
N ALA A 850 51.83 43.04 -42.28
CA ALA A 850 52.56 43.95 -43.17
C ALA A 850 53.16 45.19 -42.46
N PHE A 851 54.15 45.81 -43.12
CA PHE A 851 54.88 47.02 -42.70
C PHE A 851 54.01 48.29 -42.77
N THR A 852 53.97 49.12 -41.73
CA THR A 852 53.14 50.35 -41.63
C THR A 852 53.85 51.51 -40.91
N VAL A 853 53.51 52.77 -41.26
CA VAL A 853 53.91 54.01 -40.58
C VAL A 853 52.83 55.08 -40.78
N ASP A 854 52.69 56.03 -39.85
CA ASP A 854 51.81 57.21 -40.04
C ASP A 854 52.29 58.06 -41.23
N SER A 855 51.57 57.94 -42.35
CA SER A 855 51.88 58.60 -43.62
C SER A 855 51.28 60.00 -43.76
N SER A 856 50.57 60.51 -42.72
CA SER A 856 49.99 61.86 -42.76
C SER A 856 51.08 62.93 -42.88
N VAL A 857 50.77 64.10 -43.43
CA VAL A 857 51.73 65.22 -43.48
C VAL A 857 52.02 65.70 -42.05
N ALA A 858 53.28 65.64 -41.64
CA ALA A 858 53.71 66.13 -40.34
C ALA A 858 54.14 67.61 -40.42
N ARG A 859 53.91 68.37 -39.34
CA ARG A 859 54.28 69.78 -39.26
C ARG A 859 55.19 70.02 -38.06
N ILE A 860 56.35 70.60 -38.31
CA ILE A 860 57.26 71.10 -37.27
C ILE A 860 57.17 72.62 -37.28
N GLN A 861 56.76 73.20 -36.15
CA GLN A 861 56.63 74.65 -35.98
C GLN A 861 57.54 75.11 -34.86
N ALA A 862 58.74 75.57 -35.24
CA ALA A 862 59.71 76.03 -34.29
C ALA A 862 59.24 77.32 -33.57
N PRO A 863 59.49 77.43 -32.26
CA PRO A 863 59.06 78.58 -31.48
C PRO A 863 59.86 79.83 -31.87
N ALA A 864 59.30 81.01 -31.61
CA ALA A 864 59.91 82.30 -32.00
C ALA A 864 61.25 82.60 -31.30
N ASP A 865 61.61 81.84 -30.26
CA ASP A 865 62.89 81.91 -29.55
C ASP A 865 63.87 80.81 -29.96
N PHE A 866 63.51 79.98 -30.95
CA PHE A 866 64.42 79.00 -31.54
C PHE A 866 65.18 79.65 -32.69
N TYR A 867 66.45 79.91 -32.44
CA TYR A 867 67.35 80.48 -33.41
C TYR A 867 68.14 79.39 -34.11
N PHE A 868 68.25 79.46 -35.44
CA PHE A 868 68.98 78.47 -36.21
C PHE A 868 69.76 79.12 -37.35
N LEU A 869 70.87 78.48 -37.72
CA LEU A 869 71.63 78.77 -38.92
C LEU A 869 71.22 77.78 -40.01
N SER A 870 70.85 78.30 -41.17
CA SER A 870 70.49 77.49 -42.33
C SER A 870 71.64 76.57 -42.70
N GLY A 871 71.34 75.27 -42.84
CA GLY A 871 72.34 74.28 -43.22
C GLY A 871 73.28 73.84 -42.10
N GLU A 872 73.05 74.23 -40.83
CA GLU A 872 73.80 73.75 -39.66
C GLU A 872 72.93 72.84 -38.78
N VAL A 873 73.55 71.94 -38.01
CA VAL A 873 72.80 71.09 -37.07
C VAL A 873 72.48 71.92 -35.82
N PRO A 874 71.21 72.16 -35.48
CA PRO A 874 70.88 72.97 -34.33
C PRO A 874 71.24 72.24 -33.04
N VAL A 875 71.78 73.00 -32.09
CA VAL A 875 72.07 72.51 -30.74
C VAL A 875 70.86 72.77 -29.85
N ASN A 876 70.55 71.87 -28.92
CA ASN A 876 69.42 72.01 -27.97
C ASN A 876 68.06 72.25 -28.66
N VAL A 877 67.73 71.37 -29.61
CA VAL A 877 66.46 71.40 -30.36
C VAL A 877 65.27 71.25 -29.40
N PRO A 878 64.36 72.24 -29.33
CA PRO A 878 63.17 72.12 -28.49
C PRO A 878 62.21 71.05 -29.04
N PRO A 879 61.34 70.46 -28.19
CA PRO A 879 60.28 69.55 -28.62
C PRO A 879 59.45 70.06 -29.81
N GLN A 880 59.19 71.37 -29.89
CA GLN A 880 58.42 72.00 -30.97
C GLN A 880 59.17 72.09 -32.30
N ALA A 881 60.50 71.96 -32.30
CA ALA A 881 61.34 71.95 -33.50
C ALA A 881 61.82 70.53 -33.88
N GLN A 882 61.21 69.50 -33.30
CA GLN A 882 61.45 68.09 -33.64
C GLN A 882 60.15 67.29 -33.75
N LEU A 883 60.24 66.11 -34.36
CA LEU A 883 59.15 65.14 -34.52
C LEU A 883 59.69 63.74 -34.26
N ILE A 884 58.88 62.87 -33.64
CA ILE A 884 59.18 61.44 -33.50
C ILE A 884 58.05 60.65 -34.16
N ARG A 885 58.37 59.84 -35.17
CA ARG A 885 57.45 58.89 -35.80
C ARG A 885 58.13 57.56 -36.03
N ARG A 886 57.56 56.49 -35.49
CA ARG A 886 58.12 55.14 -35.59
C ARG A 886 57.23 54.23 -36.42
N ALA A 887 57.84 53.44 -37.31
CA ALA A 887 57.16 52.39 -38.06
C ALA A 887 56.90 51.15 -37.20
N THR A 888 55.87 50.40 -37.58
CA THR A 888 55.44 49.14 -36.94
C THR A 888 55.13 48.09 -38.00
N GLY A 889 55.21 46.81 -37.64
CA GLY A 889 55.00 45.71 -38.60
C GLY A 889 56.18 45.53 -39.58
N GLY A 890 56.04 44.62 -40.55
CA GLY A 890 57.18 44.25 -41.41
C GLY A 890 58.27 43.51 -40.63
N MET A 891 59.50 43.51 -41.12
CA MET A 891 60.63 42.86 -40.45
C MET A 891 61.62 43.89 -39.87
N PRO A 892 61.73 44.05 -38.54
CA PRO A 892 62.74 44.92 -37.94
C PRO A 892 64.18 44.41 -38.22
N ALA A 893 65.21 45.26 -38.23
CA ALA A 893 65.26 46.68 -37.85
C ALA A 893 64.85 47.65 -38.97
N TYR A 894 64.44 48.87 -38.59
CA TYR A 894 64.02 49.93 -39.50
C TYR A 894 65.13 50.97 -39.73
N SER A 895 65.17 51.58 -40.91
CA SER A 895 66.06 52.71 -41.24
C SER A 895 65.29 53.93 -41.78
N TYR A 896 65.58 55.13 -41.28
CA TYR A 896 64.94 56.41 -41.63
C TYR A 896 65.92 57.33 -42.40
N SER A 897 65.43 58.03 -43.42
CA SER A 897 66.22 58.98 -44.22
C SER A 897 65.37 60.15 -44.71
N SER A 898 65.96 61.35 -44.85
CA SER A 898 65.29 62.56 -45.34
C SER A 898 65.70 62.88 -46.79
N SER A 899 64.74 63.25 -47.64
CA SER A 899 65.00 63.68 -49.02
C SER A 899 65.77 65.00 -49.10
N THR A 900 65.55 65.89 -48.12
CA THR A 900 66.15 67.23 -48.05
C THR A 900 66.73 67.46 -46.64
N PRO A 901 67.90 66.87 -46.29
CA PRO A 901 68.49 66.95 -44.96
C PRO A 901 68.84 68.36 -44.47
N SER A 902 68.87 69.35 -45.35
CA SER A 902 69.06 70.78 -45.02
C SER A 902 67.80 71.44 -44.44
N ILE A 903 66.61 70.86 -44.64
CA ILE A 903 65.32 71.35 -44.11
C ILE A 903 64.88 70.52 -42.91
N ALA A 904 64.85 69.19 -43.07
CA ALA A 904 64.48 68.25 -42.03
C ALA A 904 65.56 67.17 -41.90
N TYR A 905 66.19 67.06 -40.74
CA TYR A 905 67.37 66.22 -40.53
C TYR A 905 67.06 65.05 -39.62
N VAL A 906 67.48 63.85 -40.03
CA VAL A 906 67.37 62.62 -39.23
C VAL A 906 68.73 62.42 -38.55
N PRO A 907 68.85 62.66 -37.23
CA PRO A 907 70.12 62.56 -36.52
C PRO A 907 70.61 61.12 -36.38
N PHE A 908 69.68 60.16 -36.21
CA PHE A 908 69.99 58.74 -36.10
C PHE A 908 69.08 57.93 -37.03
N VAL A 909 69.67 57.04 -37.81
CA VAL A 909 68.94 56.29 -38.83
C VAL A 909 67.92 55.31 -38.26
N SER A 910 67.87 55.02 -36.96
CA SER A 910 67.07 53.92 -36.39
C SER A 910 65.95 54.34 -35.44
N ASP A 911 65.85 55.59 -35.02
CA ASP A 911 65.00 56.00 -33.89
C ASP A 911 63.70 56.71 -34.28
N GLY A 912 63.60 57.15 -35.53
CA GLY A 912 62.45 57.86 -36.09
C GLY A 912 62.36 59.34 -35.68
N VAL A 913 63.46 59.95 -35.21
CA VAL A 913 63.52 61.36 -34.82
C VAL A 913 63.86 62.24 -36.03
N VAL A 914 63.23 63.41 -36.13
CA VAL A 914 63.47 64.40 -37.20
C VAL A 914 63.58 65.80 -36.59
N TYR A 915 64.67 66.53 -36.89
CA TYR A 915 64.91 67.92 -36.46
C TYR A 915 64.64 68.91 -37.60
N MET A 916 64.12 70.09 -37.27
CA MET A 916 64.10 71.23 -38.20
C MET A 916 65.50 71.85 -38.33
N ARG A 917 65.95 72.10 -39.57
CA ARG A 917 67.19 72.84 -39.90
C ARG A 917 66.95 74.11 -40.70
N ASP A 918 65.89 74.14 -41.51
CA ASP A 918 65.42 75.35 -42.19
C ASP A 918 63.91 75.26 -42.44
N ARG A 919 63.31 76.36 -42.90
CA ARG A 919 61.91 76.43 -43.30
C ARG A 919 61.75 75.78 -44.68
N GLY A 920 60.70 74.96 -44.87
CA GLY A 920 60.44 74.28 -46.13
C GLY A 920 59.84 72.88 -45.94
N GLU A 921 59.90 72.05 -46.97
CA GLU A 921 59.33 70.69 -46.97
C GLU A 921 60.39 69.62 -47.27
N SER A 922 60.28 68.46 -46.63
CA SER A 922 61.09 67.26 -46.90
C SER A 922 60.27 65.99 -46.75
N SER A 923 60.62 64.93 -47.47
CA SER A 923 60.04 63.59 -47.32
C SER A 923 60.94 62.68 -46.50
N ILE A 924 60.39 62.03 -45.48
CA ILE A 924 61.08 61.03 -44.66
C ILE A 924 60.69 59.64 -45.17
N THR A 925 61.67 58.86 -45.59
CA THR A 925 61.50 57.47 -46.04
C THR A 925 61.98 56.50 -44.97
N ILE A 926 61.17 55.48 -44.69
CA ILE A 926 61.43 54.39 -43.76
C ILE A 926 61.54 53.09 -44.55
N ARG A 927 62.58 52.29 -44.29
CA ARG A 927 62.80 50.97 -44.88
C ARG A 927 62.88 49.90 -43.79
N ASP A 928 62.27 48.74 -44.01
CA ASP A 928 62.41 47.56 -43.15
C ASP A 928 63.56 46.63 -43.61
N ARG A 929 63.85 45.55 -42.87
CA ARG A 929 64.94 44.62 -43.20
C ARG A 929 64.73 43.87 -44.52
N THR A 930 63.49 43.72 -44.98
CA THR A 930 63.18 43.08 -46.27
C THR A 930 63.37 44.02 -47.46
N GLY A 931 63.50 45.33 -47.21
CA GLY A 931 63.62 46.35 -48.23
C GLY A 931 62.31 47.06 -48.57
N ALA A 932 61.21 46.70 -47.90
CA ALA A 932 59.92 47.39 -48.04
C ALA A 932 60.04 48.84 -47.55
N GLN A 933 59.43 49.79 -48.27
CA GLN A 933 59.57 51.22 -48.02
C GLN A 933 58.21 51.91 -47.86
N LEU A 934 58.17 52.88 -46.95
CA LEU A 934 57.07 53.84 -46.78
C LEU A 934 57.66 55.23 -46.60
N SER A 935 56.91 56.28 -46.92
CA SER A 935 57.37 57.66 -46.76
C SER A 935 56.26 58.58 -46.23
N TYR A 936 56.65 59.65 -45.53
CA TYR A 936 55.75 60.73 -45.13
C TYR A 936 56.40 62.10 -45.30
N VAL A 937 55.59 63.12 -45.53
CA VAL A 937 56.05 64.51 -45.74
C VAL A 937 56.15 65.24 -44.39
N VAL A 938 57.19 66.04 -44.22
CA VAL A 938 57.41 66.94 -43.07
C VAL A 938 57.55 68.38 -43.57
N THR A 939 56.69 69.27 -43.08
CA THR A 939 56.76 70.72 -43.33
C THR A 939 57.32 71.45 -42.11
N CYS A 940 58.42 72.17 -42.28
CA CYS A 940 59.11 72.94 -41.23
C CYS A 940 58.84 74.45 -41.39
N SER A 941 58.45 75.11 -40.29
CA SER A 941 58.14 76.55 -40.27
C SER A 941 58.46 77.18 -38.91
N GLY A 942 58.44 78.51 -38.80
CA GLY A 942 58.76 79.21 -37.56
C GLY A 942 60.26 79.37 -37.30
N GLY A 943 60.63 79.61 -36.04
CA GLY A 943 61.99 79.94 -35.60
C GLY A 943 62.51 81.27 -36.16
N VAL A 944 63.68 81.70 -35.69
CA VAL A 944 64.38 82.90 -36.17
C VAL A 944 65.66 82.48 -36.86
N ARG A 945 65.83 82.87 -38.12
CA ARG A 945 67.04 82.56 -38.87
C ARG A 945 68.13 83.54 -38.48
N ILE A 946 69.34 83.06 -38.20
CA ILE A 946 70.53 83.90 -37.97
C ILE A 946 71.46 83.80 -39.18
N THR A 947 72.03 84.93 -39.58
CA THR A 947 73.19 84.99 -40.47
C THR A 947 74.21 86.02 -39.94
N THR A 948 75.43 85.99 -40.46
CA THR A 948 76.53 86.83 -39.97
C THR A 948 77.27 87.45 -41.14
N HIS A 949 77.63 88.73 -41.03
CA HIS A 949 78.49 89.38 -42.00
C HIS A 949 79.95 89.24 -41.57
N GLY A 950 80.79 88.64 -42.42
CA GLY A 950 82.17 88.26 -42.07
C GLY A 950 83.19 89.38 -41.90
N ALA A 951 82.76 90.66 -41.85
CA ALA A 951 83.63 91.82 -41.74
C ALA A 951 83.18 92.77 -40.63
N ASN A 952 84.15 93.34 -39.90
CA ASN A 952 83.88 94.34 -38.87
C ASN A 952 83.47 95.67 -39.52
N MET A 953 82.47 96.34 -38.96
CA MET A 953 81.93 97.58 -39.52
C MET A 953 81.42 98.52 -38.43
N SER A 954 81.17 99.78 -38.80
CA SER A 954 80.54 100.76 -37.90
C SER A 954 79.06 100.38 -37.66
N TRP A 955 78.50 100.83 -36.54
CA TRP A 955 77.12 100.52 -36.18
C TRP A 955 76.10 101.01 -37.22
N SER A 956 76.34 102.20 -37.79
CA SER A 956 75.47 102.77 -38.84
C SER A 956 75.49 101.92 -40.10
N ARG A 957 76.66 101.43 -40.53
CA ARG A 957 76.77 100.55 -41.70
C ARG A 957 76.14 99.18 -41.45
N ALA A 958 76.25 98.68 -40.21
CA ALA A 958 75.61 97.43 -39.82
C ALA A 958 74.08 97.48 -39.92
N ILE A 959 73.47 98.59 -39.49
CA ILE A 959 72.02 98.81 -39.63
C ILE A 959 71.60 98.97 -41.09
N GLU A 960 72.38 99.72 -41.88
CA GLU A 960 72.09 99.96 -43.29
C GLU A 960 72.09 98.65 -44.10
N ILE A 961 73.15 97.82 -43.97
CA ILE A 961 73.23 96.51 -44.62
C ILE A 961 72.08 95.60 -44.18
N ALA A 962 71.76 95.59 -42.89
CA ALA A 962 70.65 94.79 -42.39
C ALA A 962 69.34 95.17 -43.10
N ALA A 963 69.05 96.47 -43.18
CA ALA A 963 67.83 96.96 -43.83
C ALA A 963 67.81 96.69 -45.35
N GLU A 964 68.93 96.88 -46.06
CA GLU A 964 69.08 96.62 -47.50
C GLU A 964 68.75 95.15 -47.84
N GLU A 965 69.19 94.20 -47.01
CA GLU A 965 69.02 92.77 -47.25
C GLU A 965 67.74 92.19 -46.61
N GLY A 966 66.90 93.03 -46.00
CA GLY A 966 65.65 92.62 -45.35
C GLY A 966 65.86 91.86 -44.03
N TRP A 967 66.95 92.16 -43.33
CA TRP A 967 67.28 91.67 -42.00
C TRP A 967 67.29 92.81 -40.97
N ARG A 968 67.57 92.47 -39.72
CA ARG A 968 67.88 93.44 -38.66
C ARG A 968 69.00 92.93 -37.77
N LEU A 969 69.69 93.85 -37.10
CA LEU A 969 70.55 93.49 -35.98
C LEU A 969 69.68 92.86 -34.85
N PRO A 970 70.19 91.84 -34.15
CA PRO A 970 69.54 91.34 -32.94
C PRO A 970 69.58 92.39 -31.82
N THR A 971 68.54 92.37 -30.99
CA THR A 971 68.54 93.11 -29.72
C THR A 971 69.44 92.41 -28.70
N ARG A 972 69.83 93.10 -27.63
CA ARG A 972 70.55 92.47 -26.50
C ARG A 972 69.76 91.31 -25.92
N ALA A 973 68.44 91.44 -25.78
CA ALA A 973 67.58 90.39 -25.24
C ALA A 973 67.54 89.13 -26.12
N GLU A 974 67.69 89.27 -27.43
CA GLU A 974 67.77 88.12 -28.34
C GLU A 974 69.13 87.44 -28.28
N TYR A 975 70.22 88.22 -28.21
CA TYR A 975 71.54 87.64 -27.95
C TYR A 975 71.62 86.95 -26.58
N SER A 976 71.01 87.52 -25.54
CA SER A 976 70.93 86.88 -24.21
C SER A 976 70.18 85.55 -24.26
N ARG A 977 68.96 85.52 -24.83
CA ARG A 977 68.18 84.27 -24.96
C ARG A 977 68.90 83.22 -25.79
N LEU A 978 69.53 83.66 -26.87
CA LEU A 978 70.36 82.82 -27.72
C LEU A 978 71.55 82.23 -26.94
N TRP A 979 72.28 83.07 -26.19
CA TRP A 979 73.41 82.63 -25.36
C TRP A 979 72.96 81.74 -24.19
N GLU A 980 71.83 82.00 -23.54
CA GLU A 980 71.29 81.15 -22.46
C GLU A 980 70.98 79.74 -22.97
N ARG A 981 70.47 79.63 -24.21
CA ARG A 981 70.08 78.36 -24.82
C ARG A 981 71.26 77.55 -25.35
N CYS A 982 72.24 78.24 -25.92
CA CYS A 982 73.36 77.64 -26.64
C CYS A 982 74.66 77.61 -25.82
N GLY A 983 74.80 78.51 -24.84
CA GLY A 983 76.02 78.72 -24.07
C GLY A 983 77.22 79.12 -24.94
N ARG A 984 78.42 78.99 -24.37
CA ARG A 984 79.70 79.28 -25.05
C ARG A 984 80.00 78.36 -26.25
N SER A 985 79.33 77.20 -26.33
CA SER A 985 79.63 76.14 -27.29
C SER A 985 78.60 76.02 -28.42
N GLY A 986 77.52 76.81 -28.38
CA GLY A 986 76.28 76.37 -29.00
C GLY A 986 75.94 76.89 -30.39
N LEU A 987 76.82 77.59 -31.10
CA LEU A 987 76.73 77.79 -32.55
C LEU A 987 78.15 78.10 -33.10
N VAL A 988 78.48 77.55 -34.27
CA VAL A 988 79.86 77.53 -34.84
C VAL A 988 80.04 78.75 -35.77
N GLY A 989 81.18 79.45 -35.69
CA GLY A 989 81.53 80.56 -36.58
C GLY A 989 82.26 81.73 -35.90
N THR A 990 82.93 82.59 -36.68
CA THR A 990 83.74 83.74 -36.18
C THR A 990 82.93 84.75 -35.35
N PHE A 991 81.63 84.86 -35.63
CA PHE A 991 80.68 85.71 -34.91
C PHE A 991 80.51 85.32 -33.42
N TRP A 992 80.56 84.04 -33.08
CA TRP A 992 80.41 83.57 -31.69
C TRP A 992 81.60 83.87 -30.80
N GLN A 993 82.74 84.16 -31.43
CA GLN A 993 83.97 84.56 -30.74
C GLN A 993 84.17 86.09 -30.75
N SER A 994 83.14 86.85 -31.12
CA SER A 994 83.25 88.29 -31.32
C SER A 994 82.23 89.07 -30.51
N SER A 995 82.57 90.33 -30.25
CA SER A 995 81.61 91.32 -29.76
C SER A 995 80.84 91.87 -30.94
N CYS A 996 79.52 91.78 -30.88
CA CYS A 996 78.64 92.02 -32.02
C CYS A 996 77.75 93.22 -31.76
N TRP A 997 77.51 94.00 -32.81
CA TRP A 997 76.55 95.09 -32.73
C TRP A 997 75.16 94.56 -32.40
N THR A 998 74.49 95.27 -31.48
CA THR A 998 73.07 95.10 -31.24
C THR A 998 72.30 96.23 -31.91
N SER A 999 70.99 96.05 -32.10
CA SER A 999 70.13 97.09 -32.68
C SER A 999 69.93 98.32 -31.78
N GLU A 1000 70.39 98.29 -30.54
CA GLU A 1000 70.09 99.32 -29.53
C GLU A 1000 71.18 100.41 -29.47
N ALA A 1001 70.82 101.65 -29.78
CA ALA A 1001 71.67 102.81 -29.53
C ALA A 1001 71.60 103.24 -28.05
N VAL A 1002 72.72 103.76 -27.52
CA VAL A 1002 72.75 104.38 -26.18
C VAL A 1002 72.46 105.87 -26.29
N ASN A 1003 73.14 106.54 -27.23
CA ASN A 1003 73.00 107.96 -27.52
C ASN A 1003 73.42 108.22 -28.97
N SER A 1004 73.65 109.49 -29.35
CA SER A 1004 74.04 109.86 -30.71
C SER A 1004 75.38 109.27 -31.14
N THR A 1005 76.32 109.03 -30.22
CA THR A 1005 77.70 108.59 -30.53
C THR A 1005 78.01 107.15 -30.13
N GLN A 1006 77.18 106.51 -29.30
CA GLN A 1006 77.43 105.16 -28.75
C GLN A 1006 76.26 104.19 -28.96
N ALA A 1007 76.57 102.90 -29.12
CA ALA A 1007 75.60 101.82 -29.25
C ALA A 1007 76.04 100.58 -28.44
N TRP A 1008 75.08 99.72 -28.16
CA TRP A 1008 75.32 98.48 -27.42
C TRP A 1008 75.96 97.41 -28.31
N ILE A 1009 76.98 96.76 -27.78
CA ILE A 1009 77.53 95.50 -28.28
C ILE A 1009 77.23 94.37 -27.31
N PHE A 1010 77.10 93.16 -27.83
CA PHE A 1010 76.99 91.93 -27.06
C PHE A 1010 78.22 91.07 -27.30
N ASP A 1011 78.95 90.72 -26.25
CA ASP A 1011 80.10 89.83 -26.34
C ASP A 1011 79.64 88.37 -26.25
N ASN A 1012 79.59 87.69 -27.39
CA ASN A 1012 79.17 86.29 -27.46
C ASN A 1012 80.12 85.33 -26.71
N ARG A 1013 81.36 85.76 -26.41
CA ARG A 1013 82.31 84.95 -25.64
C ARG A 1013 81.94 84.90 -24.15
N THR A 1014 81.44 86.01 -23.63
CA THR A 1014 81.16 86.18 -22.19
C THR A 1014 79.67 86.22 -21.86
N GLY A 1015 78.80 86.40 -22.87
CA GLY A 1015 77.37 86.60 -22.68
C GLY A 1015 77.01 87.98 -22.14
N GLN A 1016 77.95 88.94 -22.11
CA GLN A 1016 77.76 90.25 -21.50
C GLN A 1016 77.61 91.36 -22.54
N SER A 1017 76.73 92.32 -22.25
CA SER A 1017 76.58 93.53 -23.06
C SER A 1017 77.45 94.66 -22.54
N SER A 1018 78.04 95.45 -23.45
CA SER A 1018 78.79 96.66 -23.12
C SER A 1018 78.54 97.75 -24.17
N VAL A 1019 79.01 98.96 -23.89
CA VAL A 1019 78.80 100.12 -24.77
C VAL A 1019 80.06 100.38 -25.60
N SER A 1020 79.89 100.59 -26.91
CA SER A 1020 80.99 100.91 -27.83
C SER A 1020 80.67 102.17 -28.64
N SER A 1021 81.70 102.87 -29.10
CA SER A 1021 81.54 104.03 -30.00
C SER A 1021 80.98 103.55 -31.34
N LYS A 1022 79.96 104.23 -31.88
CA LYS A 1022 79.33 103.85 -33.17
C LYS A 1022 80.32 103.81 -34.35
N GLN A 1023 81.48 104.46 -34.23
CA GLN A 1023 82.54 104.44 -35.23
C GLN A 1023 83.49 103.23 -35.10
N THR A 1024 83.47 102.50 -33.98
CA THR A 1024 84.28 101.30 -33.78
C THR A 1024 83.86 100.22 -34.78
N ALA A 1025 84.83 99.47 -35.32
CA ALA A 1025 84.53 98.35 -36.21
C ALA A 1025 84.24 97.09 -35.38
N ASN A 1026 82.97 96.69 -35.24
CA ASN A 1026 82.54 95.45 -34.58
C ASN A 1026 81.79 94.53 -35.57
N VAL A 1027 81.63 93.26 -35.22
CA VAL A 1027 80.93 92.26 -36.05
C VAL A 1027 79.43 92.56 -36.11
N ALA A 1028 78.82 92.34 -37.27
CA ALA A 1028 77.37 92.42 -37.45
C ALA A 1028 76.79 91.03 -37.72
N ALA A 1029 75.86 90.61 -36.86
CA ALA A 1029 74.98 89.48 -37.13
C ALA A 1029 73.56 89.98 -37.35
N TYR A 1030 72.78 89.19 -38.07
CA TYR A 1030 71.49 89.56 -38.59
C TYR A 1030 70.47 88.46 -38.33
N VAL A 1031 69.23 88.85 -38.03
CA VAL A 1031 68.10 87.93 -37.76
C VAL A 1031 66.89 88.21 -38.66
N ARG A 1032 66.16 87.16 -39.03
CA ARG A 1032 64.93 87.22 -39.85
C ARG A 1032 63.87 86.17 -39.50
#